data_AF-A0A127ZI52-F1
#
_entry.id   AF-A0A127ZI52-F1
#
_cell.length_a   1.000
_cell.length_b   1.000
_cell.length_c   1.000
_cell.angle_alpha   90.00
_cell.angle_beta   90.00
_cell.angle_gamma   90.00
#
_symmetry.space_group_name_H-M   'P 1'
#
loop_
_entity.id
_entity.type
_entity.pdbx_description
1 polymer ?
#
loop_
_entity_poly.entity_id
_entity_poly.type
_entity_poly.pdbx_seq_one_letter_code
_entity_poly.pdbx_strand_id
1 'polypeptide(L)'
;MDRLLTLQPALSLGYLSSLHLLPTTTSAPEWLVGSGELGTKGGWVLLWVYLVVMDLVWVVVPVVLMVDSCAGLKRWMGEVKEPRSGTTTGRLTSTRALPGSAYMLLVAAIFIYIMPTASASTPPPYDPSGTTTLFPTTTTFHRGTILTSLKSLLLPLLLPLGLVTFSFTVGAIQVADKALRKLRKTNRTRRRKLLATLSIDEKQSPRTVIGFFHPYCNAGGGGERVLYEAIAYHLSLDPQCVVIVYTGDYPSTSKEDILAKASARFGIAIDADRVAFVGLTRRWMVEDSTWRSWTLLGQSYGSVWLGFEALSRLIPDVLIDTMGYAFTYPVARLFNLHLSIAAYVHYPIISTDMLARVSARQPGHTNNARTANSLLRSRGKLIYYRVFAKVYSWALRRADVVVGNGSWTRGHLEELMGRGVEKVYPPCDTVKLAGFGLERGRGRVVVSLAQFRPEKEHPLQLRVVRRLLDIRPDLFEGEEKVKLIMMGSCRNSDDEARIDLLRALATSLGLDPYVDFVVNADYGTICAHLAQASVGVSTMKDEHFGINVVEFMAAGLVTLSHKSAGPWLDIAVPSANHLAPTTGESEQEKERGIAVGYHAETVEEFADVLAGIFDLQTSEPEKVTEMRGAARARAQSVFGREAFTEAWQRELWGKLEVKLQCKSTTKVQQQEKKEQ
;
A
#
# COMPACT_ATOMS: atom_id res chain seq x y z
N MET A 1 -84.51 -18.07 20.93
CA MET A 1 -84.07 -18.67 19.66
C MET A 1 -82.70 -19.30 19.90
N ASP A 2 -82.58 -20.20 20.87
CA ASP A 2 -83.10 -21.59 20.94
C ASP A 2 -81.93 -22.52 20.59
N ARG A 3 -81.45 -23.43 21.42
CA ARG A 3 -81.90 -24.09 22.66
C ARG A 3 -80.63 -24.74 23.29
N LEU A 4 -80.40 -24.66 24.61
CA LEU A 4 -80.85 -25.64 25.63
C LEU A 4 -80.23 -27.05 25.35
N LEU A 5 -79.45 -27.72 26.20
CA LEU A 5 -79.72 -28.17 27.59
C LEU A 5 -78.46 -28.96 28.09
N THR A 6 -77.93 -28.64 29.29
CA THR A 6 -77.98 -29.44 30.54
C THR A 6 -76.93 -30.56 30.72
N LEU A 7 -76.21 -30.52 31.83
CA LEU A 7 -76.45 -31.38 33.02
C LEU A 7 -75.28 -31.23 34.01
N GLN A 8 -75.55 -30.62 35.16
CA GLN A 8 -74.94 -31.00 36.45
C GLN A 8 -75.82 -32.15 37.01
N PRO A 9 -75.32 -33.09 37.85
CA PRO A 9 -75.07 -32.74 39.26
C PRO A 9 -74.06 -33.63 40.05
N ALA A 10 -73.93 -33.26 41.33
CA ALA A 10 -73.78 -34.14 42.50
C ALA A 10 -72.38 -34.52 43.02
N LEU A 11 -72.08 -33.92 44.17
CA LEU A 11 -71.15 -34.36 45.20
C LEU A 11 -71.54 -35.72 45.80
N SER A 12 -70.57 -36.59 46.07
CA SER A 12 -70.50 -37.31 47.36
C SER A 12 -69.11 -37.88 47.66
N LEU A 13 -68.76 -37.78 48.94
CA LEU A 13 -67.57 -38.25 49.64
C LEU A 13 -67.17 -39.72 49.39
N GLY A 14 -65.87 -39.97 49.56
CA GLY A 14 -65.39 -41.18 50.23
C GLY A 14 -64.49 -42.08 49.38
N TYR A 15 -63.17 -41.93 49.55
CA TYR A 15 -62.26 -42.96 50.08
C TYR A 15 -60.82 -42.46 49.95
N LEU A 16 -60.36 -41.80 51.02
CA LEU A 16 -58.97 -41.47 51.30
C LEU A 16 -58.29 -42.72 51.88
N SER A 17 -57.37 -43.33 51.13
CA SER A 17 -56.15 -43.95 51.67
C SER A 17 -55.36 -44.64 50.56
N SER A 18 -54.08 -44.27 50.46
CA SER A 18 -52.99 -44.99 49.76
C SER A 18 -52.68 -44.60 48.31
N LEU A 19 -52.13 -43.41 48.09
CA LEU A 19 -50.94 -43.15 47.24
C LEU A 19 -50.56 -41.67 47.35
N HIS A 20 -49.56 -41.36 48.18
CA HIS A 20 -48.95 -40.02 48.22
C HIS A 20 -47.47 -40.17 47.91
N LEU A 21 -47.07 -39.71 46.72
CA LEU A 21 -45.83 -38.98 46.41
C LEU A 21 -45.66 -38.90 44.89
N LEU A 22 -46.20 -37.86 44.27
CA LEU A 22 -45.73 -37.28 42.99
C LEU A 22 -46.41 -35.91 42.81
N PRO A 23 -45.71 -34.77 43.00
CA PRO A 23 -46.22 -33.47 42.60
C PRO A 23 -45.83 -33.20 41.14
N THR A 24 -46.85 -33.03 40.31
CA THR A 24 -46.79 -32.20 39.11
C THR A 24 -46.34 -30.78 39.49
N THR A 25 -45.21 -30.33 38.97
CA THR A 25 -44.88 -28.90 38.88
C THR A 25 -44.33 -28.61 37.49
N THR A 26 -45.20 -28.07 36.62
CA THR A 26 -44.78 -27.23 35.50
C THR A 26 -44.34 -25.89 36.08
N SER A 27 -43.05 -25.78 36.40
CA SER A 27 -42.42 -24.53 36.79
C SER A 27 -41.86 -23.85 35.54
N ALA A 28 -42.51 -22.76 35.10
CA ALA A 28 -41.80 -21.74 34.35
C ALA A 28 -40.68 -21.20 35.27
N PRO A 29 -39.42 -21.11 34.80
CA PRO A 29 -38.33 -20.64 35.63
C PRO A 29 -38.53 -19.16 35.99
N GLU A 30 -38.25 -18.78 37.24
CA GLU A 30 -38.55 -17.45 37.82
C GLU A 30 -37.99 -16.25 37.04
N TRP A 31 -36.98 -16.44 36.18
CA TRP A 31 -36.47 -15.39 35.31
C TRP A 31 -37.47 -14.93 34.23
N LEU A 32 -38.48 -15.74 33.92
CA LEU A 32 -39.57 -15.37 33.00
C LEU A 32 -40.63 -14.46 33.68
N VAL A 33 -40.64 -14.38 35.01
CA VAL A 33 -41.64 -13.62 35.79
C VAL A 33 -41.11 -12.25 36.25
N GLY A 34 -39.82 -11.98 36.06
CA GLY A 34 -39.17 -10.73 36.49
C GLY A 34 -38.95 -10.69 38.01
N SER A 35 -37.76 -10.25 38.43
CA SER A 35 -37.46 -10.16 39.87
C SER A 35 -38.23 -9.00 40.51
N GLY A 36 -38.84 -9.25 41.68
CA GLY A 36 -39.54 -8.22 42.46
C GLY A 36 -38.64 -7.10 43.00
N GLU A 37 -37.32 -7.21 42.86
CA GLU A 37 -36.34 -6.21 43.28
C GLU A 37 -36.00 -5.16 42.20
N LEU A 38 -36.47 -5.33 40.97
CA LEU A 38 -36.40 -4.28 39.96
C LEU A 38 -37.45 -3.20 40.30
N GLY A 39 -37.04 -2.19 41.07
CA GLY A 39 -37.84 -1.00 41.32
C GLY A 39 -38.17 -0.26 40.01
N THR A 40 -39.29 -0.60 39.38
CA THR A 40 -39.77 -0.04 38.10
C THR A 40 -40.51 1.29 38.26
N LYS A 41 -40.24 2.05 39.31
CA LYS A 41 -40.74 3.42 39.43
C LYS A 41 -39.85 4.36 38.61
N GLY A 42 -39.92 4.28 37.27
CA GLY A 42 -39.39 5.36 36.41
C GLY A 42 -38.95 5.04 34.99
N GLY A 43 -38.97 3.80 34.51
CA GLY A 43 -38.34 3.46 33.22
C GLY A 43 -39.05 2.41 32.38
N TRP A 44 -40.28 2.68 31.93
CA TRP A 44 -41.03 1.74 31.07
C TRP A 44 -40.26 1.38 29.78
N VAL A 45 -39.48 2.32 29.25
CA VAL A 45 -38.61 2.12 28.07
C VAL A 45 -37.52 1.09 28.34
N LEU A 46 -36.93 1.06 29.54
CA LEU A 46 -35.89 0.09 29.91
C LEU A 46 -36.47 -1.32 30.08
N LEU A 47 -37.68 -1.43 30.65
CA LEU A 47 -38.40 -2.70 30.72
C LEU A 47 -38.79 -3.19 29.33
N TRP A 48 -39.23 -2.29 28.44
CA TRP A 48 -39.60 -2.62 27.07
C TRP A 48 -38.38 -3.02 26.22
N VAL A 49 -37.27 -2.29 26.33
CA VAL A 49 -35.98 -2.65 25.69
C VAL A 49 -35.46 -3.97 26.24
N TYR A 50 -35.54 -4.21 27.55
CA TYR A 50 -35.13 -5.47 28.14
C TYR A 50 -35.97 -6.64 27.62
N LEU A 51 -37.30 -6.55 27.67
CA LEU A 51 -38.20 -7.62 27.20
C LEU A 51 -38.05 -7.84 25.70
N VAL A 52 -38.04 -6.78 24.88
CA VAL A 52 -37.96 -6.94 23.41
C VAL A 52 -36.57 -7.36 22.94
N VAL A 53 -35.49 -6.81 23.50
CA VAL A 53 -34.13 -7.22 23.10
C VAL A 53 -33.84 -8.63 23.60
N MET A 54 -34.25 -8.99 24.82
CA MET A 54 -34.05 -10.34 25.33
C MET A 54 -34.92 -11.35 24.55
N ASP A 55 -36.20 -11.07 24.33
CA ASP A 55 -37.06 -12.01 23.59
C ASP A 55 -36.63 -12.15 22.12
N LEU A 56 -36.16 -11.08 21.46
CA LEU A 56 -35.66 -11.15 20.09
C LEU A 56 -34.34 -11.95 19.99
N VAL A 57 -33.43 -11.75 20.93
CA VAL A 57 -32.13 -12.44 20.95
C VAL A 57 -32.26 -13.89 21.41
N TRP A 58 -33.19 -14.19 22.33
CA TRP A 58 -33.30 -15.52 22.96
C TRP A 58 -34.40 -16.40 22.38
N VAL A 59 -35.38 -15.85 21.64
CA VAL A 59 -36.42 -16.65 20.97
C VAL A 59 -36.23 -16.64 19.46
N VAL A 60 -36.08 -15.46 18.85
CA VAL A 60 -36.06 -15.35 17.38
C VAL A 60 -34.75 -15.89 16.79
N VAL A 61 -33.60 -15.54 17.37
CA VAL A 61 -32.30 -16.01 16.86
C VAL A 61 -32.15 -17.53 16.98
N PRO A 62 -32.48 -18.19 18.11
CA PRO A 62 -32.44 -19.66 18.19
C PRO A 62 -33.44 -20.34 17.26
N VAL A 63 -34.64 -19.80 17.06
CA VAL A 63 -35.62 -20.35 16.10
C VAL A 63 -35.12 -20.24 14.67
N VAL A 64 -34.54 -19.11 14.27
CA VAL A 64 -33.93 -18.94 12.94
C VAL A 64 -32.76 -19.91 12.74
N LEU A 65 -31.92 -20.09 13.75
CA LEU A 65 -30.79 -21.04 13.72
C LEU A 65 -31.26 -22.50 13.70
N MET A 66 -32.38 -22.81 14.36
CA MET A 66 -33.00 -24.14 14.34
C MET A 66 -33.57 -24.46 12.94
N VAL A 67 -34.25 -23.50 12.31
CA VAL A 67 -34.75 -23.64 10.93
C VAL A 67 -33.60 -23.83 9.94
N ASP A 68 -32.51 -23.06 10.04
CA ASP A 68 -31.33 -23.22 9.20
C ASP A 68 -30.64 -24.58 9.43
N SER A 69 -30.57 -25.03 10.69
CA SER A 69 -30.02 -26.34 11.05
C SER A 69 -30.86 -27.49 10.49
N CYS A 70 -32.19 -27.41 10.57
CA CYS A 70 -33.09 -28.39 9.97
C CYS A 70 -32.99 -28.40 8.44
N ALA A 71 -32.85 -27.24 7.80
CA ALA A 71 -32.64 -27.13 6.36
C ALA A 71 -31.28 -27.74 5.92
N GLY A 72 -30.22 -27.52 6.72
CA GLY A 72 -28.91 -28.13 6.54
C GLY A 72 -28.94 -29.65 6.69
N LEU A 73 -29.63 -30.16 7.72
CA LEU A 73 -29.79 -31.60 7.94
C LEU A 73 -30.59 -32.28 6.82
N LYS A 74 -31.62 -31.60 6.30
CA LYS A 74 -32.43 -32.10 5.17
C LYS A 74 -31.62 -32.17 3.86
N ARG A 75 -30.71 -31.21 3.63
CA ARG A 75 -29.75 -31.25 2.50
C ARG A 75 -28.74 -32.39 2.67
N TRP A 76 -28.22 -32.58 3.87
CA TRP A 76 -27.27 -33.65 4.19
C TRP A 76 -27.91 -35.04 4.04
N MET A 77 -29.12 -35.25 4.56
CA MET A 77 -29.86 -36.50 4.37
C MET A 77 -30.25 -36.76 2.91
N GLY A 78 -30.42 -35.70 2.11
CA GLY A 78 -30.62 -35.80 0.66
C GLY A 78 -29.36 -36.26 -0.10
N GLU A 79 -28.17 -35.96 0.42
CA GLU A 79 -26.88 -36.35 -0.19
C GLU A 79 -26.43 -37.78 0.18
N VAL A 80 -26.99 -38.39 1.23
CA VAL A 80 -26.57 -39.72 1.75
C VAL A 80 -27.20 -40.90 0.99
N LYS A 81 -27.98 -40.65 -0.08
CA LYS A 81 -28.74 -41.72 -0.78
C LYS A 81 -28.02 -42.44 -1.93
N GLU A 82 -26.69 -42.44 -1.98
CA GLU A 82 -25.95 -43.43 -2.80
C GLU A 82 -24.71 -44.00 -2.08
N PRO A 83 -24.68 -45.31 -1.78
CA PRO A 83 -23.47 -45.98 -1.33
C PRO A 83 -22.67 -46.46 -2.55
N ARG A 84 -21.50 -45.87 -2.79
CA ARG A 84 -20.43 -46.52 -3.57
C ARG A 84 -19.43 -47.16 -2.61
N SER A 85 -19.27 -48.46 -2.75
CA SER A 85 -18.34 -49.33 -2.03
C SER A 85 -16.88 -48.94 -2.27
N GLY A 86 -16.06 -48.90 -1.22
CA GLY A 86 -14.60 -48.84 -1.35
C GLY A 86 -13.86 -48.30 -0.13
N THR A 87 -13.33 -49.22 0.68
CA THR A 87 -12.14 -49.12 1.55
C THR A 87 -12.01 -47.96 2.56
N THR A 88 -12.30 -48.31 3.81
CA THR A 88 -12.10 -47.52 5.01
C THR A 88 -10.72 -47.83 5.62
N THR A 89 -9.74 -46.94 5.44
CA THR A 89 -8.62 -46.71 6.39
C THR A 89 -7.86 -45.46 5.95
N GLY A 90 -7.95 -44.37 6.73
CA GLY A 90 -7.20 -43.13 6.46
C GLY A 90 -8.04 -41.84 6.51
N ARG A 91 -8.92 -41.68 7.50
CA ARG A 91 -9.56 -40.37 7.80
C ARG A 91 -9.75 -40.20 9.30
N LEU A 92 -8.65 -39.96 10.00
CA LEU A 92 -8.67 -39.55 11.41
C LEU A 92 -7.68 -38.41 11.68
N THR A 93 -7.57 -37.47 10.74
CA THR A 93 -6.93 -36.15 10.94
C THR A 93 -7.54 -35.12 9.99
N SER A 94 -8.87 -35.00 9.96
CA SER A 94 -9.53 -33.83 9.39
C SER A 94 -10.13 -33.02 10.53
N THR A 95 -9.49 -31.91 10.86
CA THR A 95 -10.08 -30.83 11.66
C THR A 95 -11.22 -30.18 10.86
N ARG A 96 -12.35 -30.88 10.74
CA ARG A 96 -13.62 -30.25 10.38
C ARG A 96 -14.01 -29.38 11.57
N ALA A 97 -13.95 -28.07 11.36
CA ALA A 97 -14.46 -27.08 12.28
C ALA A 97 -15.86 -27.51 12.77
N LEU A 98 -16.04 -27.53 14.09
CA LEU A 98 -17.36 -27.67 14.70
C LEU A 98 -18.32 -26.68 14.02
N PRO A 99 -19.54 -27.11 13.64
CA PRO A 99 -20.56 -26.19 13.14
C PRO A 99 -20.73 -25.03 14.12
N GLY A 100 -20.92 -23.79 13.63
CA GLY A 100 -21.04 -22.61 14.49
C GLY A 100 -22.12 -22.74 15.60
N SER A 101 -23.12 -23.59 15.39
CA SER A 101 -24.13 -23.96 16.38
C SER A 101 -23.56 -24.70 17.60
N ALA A 102 -22.60 -25.61 17.41
CA ALA A 102 -21.97 -26.33 18.52
C ALA A 102 -21.11 -25.41 19.40
N TYR A 103 -20.52 -24.37 18.79
CA TYR A 103 -19.73 -23.38 19.54
C TYR A 103 -20.63 -22.42 20.33
N MET A 104 -21.76 -22.01 19.77
CA MET A 104 -22.74 -21.18 20.50
C MET A 104 -23.43 -21.96 21.63
N LEU A 105 -23.70 -23.25 21.45
CA LEU A 105 -24.19 -24.12 22.52
C LEU A 105 -23.18 -24.33 23.64
N LEU A 106 -21.88 -24.47 23.30
CA LEU A 106 -20.81 -24.54 24.29
C LEU A 106 -20.68 -23.23 25.07
N VAL A 107 -20.75 -22.08 24.40
CA VAL A 107 -20.73 -20.76 25.04
C VAL A 107 -21.95 -20.56 25.94
N ALA A 108 -23.15 -20.94 25.48
CA ALA A 108 -24.36 -20.91 26.29
C ALA A 108 -24.26 -21.83 27.52
N ALA A 109 -23.72 -23.04 27.35
CA ALA A 109 -23.52 -23.99 28.45
C ALA A 109 -22.48 -23.48 29.48
N ILE A 110 -21.38 -22.88 29.03
CA ILE A 110 -20.37 -22.25 29.90
C ILE A 110 -20.97 -21.04 30.61
N PHE A 111 -21.82 -20.25 29.94
CA PHE A 111 -22.48 -19.10 30.55
C PHE A 111 -23.50 -19.52 31.63
N ILE A 112 -24.27 -20.59 31.37
CA ILE A 112 -25.19 -21.21 32.35
C ILE A 112 -24.40 -21.79 33.54
N TYR A 113 -23.23 -22.37 33.29
CA TYR A 113 -22.37 -22.95 34.34
C TYR A 113 -21.68 -21.88 35.23
N ILE A 114 -21.38 -20.70 34.68
CA ILE A 114 -20.69 -19.62 35.40
C ILE A 114 -21.67 -18.63 36.08
N MET A 115 -22.96 -18.62 35.70
CA MET A 115 -23.95 -17.84 36.44
C MET A 115 -24.01 -18.32 37.90
N PRO A 116 -23.90 -17.42 38.89
CA PRO A 116 -24.08 -17.80 40.28
C PRO A 116 -25.47 -18.40 40.42
N THR A 117 -25.56 -19.68 40.76
CA THR A 117 -26.78 -20.21 41.36
C THR A 117 -26.97 -19.39 42.62
N ALA A 118 -27.97 -18.50 42.62
CA ALA A 118 -28.35 -17.78 43.83
C ALA A 118 -28.62 -18.85 44.89
N SER A 119 -27.67 -18.98 45.83
CA SER A 119 -27.86 -19.86 46.97
C SER A 119 -29.09 -19.35 47.68
N ALA A 120 -30.14 -20.16 47.70
CA ALA A 120 -31.36 -19.86 48.42
C ALA A 120 -30.97 -19.40 49.84
N SER A 121 -31.19 -18.12 50.14
CA SER A 121 -31.03 -17.61 51.50
C SER A 121 -32.02 -18.37 52.37
N THR A 122 -31.52 -19.30 53.18
CA THR A 122 -32.32 -19.93 54.22
C THR A 122 -32.86 -18.82 55.14
N PRO A 123 -34.19 -18.71 55.33
CA PRO A 123 -34.72 -17.75 56.29
C PRO A 123 -34.21 -18.11 57.70
N PRO A 124 -33.93 -17.12 58.57
CA PRO A 124 -33.42 -17.39 59.90
C PRO A 124 -34.46 -18.18 60.73
N PRO A 125 -34.02 -19.12 61.59
CA PRO A 125 -34.93 -19.92 62.39
C PRO A 125 -35.68 -19.02 63.40
N TYR A 126 -37.00 -19.18 63.43
CA TYR A 126 -37.91 -18.56 64.41
C TYR A 126 -37.67 -19.16 65.79
N ASP A 127 -37.18 -18.36 66.75
CA ASP A 127 -37.06 -18.72 68.16
C ASP A 127 -38.32 -18.30 68.93
N PRO A 128 -39.14 -19.25 69.42
CA PRO A 128 -40.38 -18.95 70.15
C PRO A 128 -40.17 -18.63 71.64
N SER A 129 -38.93 -18.55 72.15
CA SER A 129 -38.66 -18.45 73.60
C SER A 129 -38.06 -17.13 74.10
N GLY A 130 -37.86 -16.13 73.22
CA GLY A 130 -37.74 -14.72 73.62
C GLY A 130 -36.71 -14.40 74.70
N THR A 131 -35.63 -15.17 74.83
CA THR A 131 -34.59 -14.95 75.86
C THR A 131 -33.19 -15.18 75.30
N THR A 132 -32.76 -14.32 74.38
CA THR A 132 -31.33 -14.03 74.22
C THR A 132 -31.12 -12.61 73.68
N THR A 133 -30.65 -11.72 74.54
CA THR A 133 -30.06 -10.43 74.16
C THR A 133 -28.75 -10.69 73.42
N LEU A 134 -28.72 -10.53 72.10
CA LEU A 134 -27.48 -10.53 71.33
C LEU A 134 -26.89 -9.12 71.32
N PHE A 135 -25.81 -8.96 72.10
CA PHE A 135 -24.79 -7.94 71.87
C PHE A 135 -24.31 -8.00 70.40
N PRO A 136 -23.89 -6.87 69.80
CA PRO A 136 -23.40 -6.87 68.44
C PRO A 136 -22.07 -7.61 68.38
N THR A 137 -22.09 -8.89 68.01
CA THR A 137 -20.89 -9.61 67.61
C THR A 137 -20.43 -9.00 66.29
N THR A 138 -19.29 -8.32 66.34
CA THR A 138 -18.50 -7.88 65.20
C THR A 138 -18.37 -9.01 64.18
N THR A 139 -19.24 -9.03 63.18
CA THR A 139 -19.00 -9.77 61.95
C THR A 139 -17.94 -9.01 61.19
N THR A 140 -16.73 -9.56 61.28
CA THR A 140 -15.64 -9.46 60.32
C THR A 140 -16.09 -8.86 59.00
N PHE A 141 -15.83 -7.56 58.82
CA PHE A 141 -15.72 -6.96 57.49
C PHE A 141 -14.74 -7.85 56.72
N HIS A 142 -15.25 -8.69 55.82
CA HIS A 142 -14.41 -9.32 54.82
C HIS A 142 -13.73 -8.16 54.09
N ARG A 143 -12.44 -7.94 54.37
CA ARG A 143 -11.53 -7.19 53.49
C ARG A 143 -11.36 -8.01 52.21
N GLY A 144 -12.44 -8.15 51.43
CA GLY A 144 -12.32 -8.38 50.01
C GLY A 144 -11.54 -7.20 49.49
N THR A 145 -10.33 -7.45 49.01
CA THR A 145 -9.51 -6.40 48.39
C THR A 145 -10.38 -5.73 47.32
N ILE A 146 -10.25 -4.41 47.12
CA ILE A 146 -10.99 -3.69 46.05
C ILE A 146 -10.90 -4.46 44.71
N LEU A 147 -9.78 -5.16 44.49
CA LEU A 147 -9.54 -6.06 43.38
C LEU A 147 -10.51 -7.27 43.27
N THR A 148 -10.92 -7.92 44.36
CA THR A 148 -11.88 -9.04 44.31
C THR A 148 -13.29 -8.57 44.00
N SER A 149 -13.69 -7.40 44.53
CA SER A 149 -14.96 -6.76 44.20
C SER A 149 -14.99 -6.20 42.77
N LEU A 150 -13.86 -5.65 42.28
CA LEU A 150 -13.73 -5.26 40.88
C LEU A 150 -13.80 -6.48 39.96
N LYS A 151 -13.15 -7.59 40.33
CA LYS A 151 -13.17 -8.83 39.54
C LYS A 151 -14.58 -9.43 39.48
N SER A 152 -15.31 -9.47 40.58
CA SER A 152 -16.68 -10.00 40.60
C SER A 152 -17.67 -9.12 39.83
N LEU A 153 -17.39 -7.82 39.66
CA LEU A 153 -18.20 -6.92 38.84
C LEU A 153 -17.79 -6.92 37.35
N LEU A 154 -16.48 -6.90 37.06
CA LEU A 154 -15.95 -6.78 35.69
C LEU A 154 -15.99 -8.10 34.93
N LEU A 155 -15.75 -9.24 35.58
CA LEU A 155 -15.72 -10.54 34.91
C LEU A 155 -17.07 -10.92 34.24
N PRO A 156 -18.24 -10.78 34.91
CA PRO A 156 -19.53 -11.06 34.27
C PRO A 156 -19.92 -10.04 33.19
N LEU A 157 -19.26 -8.88 33.10
CA LEU A 157 -19.48 -7.88 32.05
C LEU A 157 -18.54 -8.09 30.86
N LEU A 158 -17.24 -8.30 31.12
CA LEU A 158 -16.20 -8.41 30.11
C LEU A 158 -16.18 -9.78 29.42
N LEU A 159 -16.58 -10.86 30.11
CA LEU A 159 -16.61 -12.19 29.54
C LEU A 159 -17.66 -12.32 28.40
N PRO A 160 -18.96 -11.98 28.61
CA PRO A 160 -19.93 -12.01 27.52
C PRO A 160 -19.59 -11.02 26.40
N LEU A 161 -19.06 -9.82 26.72
CA LEU A 161 -18.59 -8.89 25.69
C LEU A 161 -17.41 -9.49 24.87
N GLY A 162 -16.48 -10.16 25.54
CA GLY A 162 -15.37 -10.89 24.90
C GLY A 162 -15.86 -12.04 24.00
N LEU A 163 -16.86 -12.78 24.45
CA LEU A 163 -17.46 -13.87 23.68
C LEU A 163 -18.26 -13.38 22.47
N VAL A 164 -19.02 -12.28 22.62
CA VAL A 164 -19.75 -11.65 21.51
C VAL A 164 -18.78 -11.10 20.47
N THR A 165 -17.75 -10.37 20.91
CA THR A 165 -16.72 -9.84 20.00
C THR A 165 -15.95 -10.97 19.30
N PHE A 166 -15.63 -12.05 20.02
CA PHE A 166 -15.02 -13.25 19.44
C PHE A 166 -15.94 -13.92 18.40
N SER A 167 -17.21 -14.15 18.74
CA SER A 167 -18.19 -14.78 17.85
C SER A 167 -18.41 -13.95 16.58
N PHE A 168 -18.58 -12.64 16.72
CA PHE A 168 -18.68 -11.73 15.57
C PHE A 168 -17.42 -11.76 14.71
N THR A 169 -16.24 -11.79 15.32
CA THR A 169 -14.96 -11.88 14.61
C THR A 169 -14.84 -13.19 13.83
N VAL A 170 -15.17 -14.33 14.46
CA VAL A 170 -15.17 -15.64 13.79
C VAL A 170 -16.18 -15.67 12.65
N GLY A 171 -17.40 -15.16 12.86
CA GLY A 171 -18.41 -15.03 11.81
C GLY A 171 -17.93 -14.18 10.63
N ALA A 172 -17.33 -13.03 10.89
CA ALA A 172 -16.75 -12.16 9.87
C ALA A 172 -15.63 -12.86 9.07
N ILE A 173 -14.74 -13.59 9.75
CA ILE A 173 -13.68 -14.39 9.11
C ILE A 173 -14.28 -15.46 8.19
N GLN A 174 -15.30 -16.17 8.65
CA GLN A 174 -15.97 -17.21 7.86
C GLN A 174 -16.66 -16.64 6.62
N VAL A 175 -17.33 -15.49 6.75
CA VAL A 175 -17.95 -14.78 5.62
C VAL A 175 -16.89 -14.31 4.63
N ALA A 176 -15.78 -13.73 5.11
CA ALA A 176 -14.67 -13.30 4.28
C ALA A 176 -14.03 -14.48 3.53
N ASP A 177 -13.79 -15.60 4.20
CA ASP A 177 -13.22 -16.82 3.61
C ASP A 177 -14.17 -17.43 2.56
N LYS A 178 -15.48 -17.44 2.83
CA LYS A 178 -16.49 -17.84 1.83
C LYS A 178 -16.49 -16.92 0.62
N ALA A 179 -16.40 -15.61 0.81
CA ALA A 179 -16.32 -14.63 -0.27
C ALA A 179 -15.05 -14.81 -1.11
N LEU A 180 -13.89 -14.97 -0.47
CA LEU A 180 -12.60 -15.21 -1.15
C LEU A 180 -12.61 -16.53 -1.93
N ARG A 181 -13.17 -17.61 -1.38
CA ARG A 181 -13.36 -18.88 -2.11
C ARG A 181 -14.25 -18.71 -3.33
N LYS A 182 -15.36 -17.97 -3.21
CA LYS A 182 -16.25 -17.68 -4.34
C LYS A 182 -15.49 -16.90 -5.42
N LEU A 183 -14.73 -15.87 -5.03
CA LEU A 183 -13.92 -15.06 -5.94
C LEU A 183 -12.91 -15.91 -6.71
N ARG A 184 -12.15 -16.78 -6.02
CA ARG A 184 -11.22 -17.73 -6.65
C ARG A 184 -11.90 -18.64 -7.65
N LYS A 185 -13.07 -19.20 -7.31
CA LYS A 185 -13.86 -20.05 -8.23
C LYS A 185 -14.32 -19.27 -9.46
N THR A 186 -14.82 -18.05 -9.27
CA THR A 186 -15.27 -17.19 -10.38
C THR A 186 -14.11 -16.63 -11.21
N ASN A 187 -12.88 -16.65 -10.69
CA ASN A 187 -11.72 -16.08 -11.37
C ASN A 187 -11.46 -16.73 -12.73
N ARG A 188 -11.65 -18.05 -12.85
CA ARG A 188 -11.52 -18.77 -14.13
C ARG A 188 -12.48 -18.22 -15.19
N THR A 189 -13.73 -17.95 -14.81
CA THR A 189 -14.73 -17.37 -15.73
C THR A 189 -14.37 -15.94 -16.11
N ARG A 190 -13.90 -15.13 -15.16
CA ARG A 190 -13.49 -13.74 -15.41
C ARG A 190 -12.27 -13.66 -16.31
N ARG A 191 -11.30 -14.55 -16.09
CA ARG A 191 -10.12 -14.72 -16.94
C ARG A 191 -10.51 -15.06 -18.37
N ARG A 192 -11.37 -16.06 -18.57
CA ARG A 192 -11.90 -16.40 -19.90
C ARG A 192 -12.60 -15.23 -20.57
N LYS A 193 -13.43 -14.50 -19.82
CA LYS A 193 -14.12 -13.32 -20.35
C LYS A 193 -13.13 -12.25 -20.80
N LEU A 194 -12.08 -11.98 -20.01
CA LEU A 194 -11.05 -11.00 -20.38
C LEU A 194 -10.23 -11.47 -21.59
N LEU A 195 -9.79 -12.72 -21.63
CA LEU A 195 -9.06 -13.25 -22.79
C LEU A 195 -9.92 -13.24 -24.07
N ALA A 196 -11.23 -13.50 -23.95
CA ALA A 196 -12.15 -13.40 -25.07
C ALA A 196 -12.28 -11.97 -25.61
N THR A 197 -12.15 -10.93 -24.78
CA THR A 197 -12.11 -9.53 -25.27
C THR A 197 -10.85 -9.19 -26.08
N LEU A 198 -9.83 -10.04 -26.00
CA LEU A 198 -8.61 -9.98 -26.79
C LEU A 198 -8.62 -11.00 -27.94
N SER A 199 -9.77 -11.61 -28.24
CA SER A 199 -9.89 -12.67 -29.25
C SER A 199 -9.04 -13.92 -28.96
N ILE A 200 -8.74 -14.19 -27.68
CA ILE A 200 -7.96 -15.36 -27.24
C ILE A 200 -8.88 -16.40 -26.60
N ASP A 201 -8.95 -17.61 -27.19
CA ASP A 201 -9.57 -18.77 -26.55
C ASP A 201 -8.58 -19.51 -25.65
N GLU A 202 -8.74 -19.33 -24.33
CA GLU A 202 -7.92 -19.98 -23.30
C GLU A 202 -7.92 -21.50 -23.40
N LYS A 203 -8.97 -22.14 -23.95
CA LYS A 203 -9.01 -23.60 -24.09
C LYS A 203 -8.03 -24.09 -25.15
N GLN A 204 -7.80 -23.29 -26.20
CA GLN A 204 -6.93 -23.65 -27.32
C GLN A 204 -5.49 -23.20 -27.06
N SER A 205 -5.33 -22.03 -26.44
CA SER A 205 -4.04 -21.42 -26.17
C SER A 205 -4.01 -20.93 -24.72
N PRO A 206 -3.53 -21.75 -23.77
CA PRO A 206 -3.33 -21.29 -22.41
C PRO A 206 -2.33 -20.14 -22.42
N ARG A 207 -2.64 -19.08 -21.69
CA ARG A 207 -1.80 -17.88 -21.57
C ARG A 207 -1.28 -17.75 -20.15
N THR A 208 -0.16 -17.07 -19.97
CA THR A 208 0.28 -16.55 -18.67
C THR A 208 -0.21 -15.11 -18.55
N VAL A 209 -0.97 -14.79 -17.49
CA VAL A 209 -1.45 -13.43 -17.25
C VAL A 209 -0.60 -12.73 -16.20
N ILE A 210 0.14 -11.71 -16.63
CA ILE A 210 0.92 -10.84 -15.76
C ILE A 210 0.09 -9.59 -15.46
N GLY A 211 -0.18 -9.35 -14.18
CA GLY A 211 -0.93 -8.18 -13.73
C GLY A 211 -0.02 -7.10 -13.19
N PHE A 212 0.01 -5.95 -13.86
CA PHE A 212 0.67 -4.74 -13.37
C PHE A 212 -0.30 -3.91 -12.53
N PHE A 213 0.03 -3.69 -11.26
CA PHE A 213 -0.70 -2.76 -10.40
C PHE A 213 -0.14 -1.35 -10.60
N HIS A 214 -0.87 -0.52 -11.35
CA HIS A 214 -0.43 0.83 -11.69
C HIS A 214 -1.64 1.79 -11.86
N PRO A 215 -2.16 2.38 -10.75
CA PRO A 215 -3.38 3.20 -10.80
C PRO A 215 -3.35 4.45 -11.70
N TYR A 216 -2.16 4.92 -12.10
CA TYR A 216 -1.94 6.12 -12.92
C TYR A 216 -1.12 5.79 -14.17
N CYS A 217 -1.68 5.04 -15.11
CA CYS A 217 -0.94 4.62 -16.30
C CYS A 217 -0.92 5.67 -17.42
N ASN A 218 -1.71 6.74 -17.30
CA ASN A 218 -1.91 7.72 -18.38
C ASN A 218 -1.40 9.15 -18.07
N ALA A 219 -0.61 9.36 -17.00
CA ALA A 219 -0.14 10.72 -16.64
C ALA A 219 1.08 11.17 -17.47
N GLY A 220 1.91 10.23 -17.96
CA GLY A 220 3.06 10.50 -18.83
C GLY A 220 4.36 10.82 -18.07
N GLY A 221 4.46 10.37 -16.81
CA GLY A 221 5.65 10.50 -15.97
C GLY A 221 6.65 9.35 -16.10
N GLY A 222 7.70 9.39 -15.27
CA GLY A 222 8.77 8.39 -15.27
C GLY A 222 8.33 7.01 -14.76
N GLY A 223 7.28 6.94 -13.93
CA GLY A 223 6.75 5.66 -13.44
C GLY A 223 6.03 4.88 -14.54
N GLU A 224 5.26 5.57 -15.35
CA GLU A 224 4.56 5.00 -16.50
C GLU A 224 5.53 4.52 -17.57
N ARG A 225 6.66 5.22 -17.71
CA ARG A 225 7.72 4.74 -18.59
C ARG A 225 8.26 3.38 -18.15
N VAL A 226 8.56 3.20 -16.86
CA VAL A 226 8.97 1.88 -16.31
C VAL A 226 7.89 0.85 -16.57
N LEU A 227 6.61 1.19 -16.34
CA LEU A 227 5.48 0.31 -16.64
C LEU A 227 5.52 -0.15 -18.10
N TYR A 228 5.49 0.77 -19.07
CA TYR A 228 5.38 0.40 -20.48
C TYR A 228 6.61 -0.31 -21.01
N GLU A 229 7.81 0.03 -20.54
CA GLU A 229 9.03 -0.68 -20.91
C GLU A 229 9.03 -2.12 -20.36
N ALA A 230 8.55 -2.33 -19.13
CA ALA A 230 8.37 -3.67 -18.57
C ALA A 230 7.28 -4.47 -19.31
N ILE A 231 6.18 -3.83 -19.71
CA ILE A 231 5.13 -4.48 -20.53
C ILE A 231 5.72 -4.91 -21.87
N ALA A 232 6.41 -4.01 -22.58
CA ALA A 232 7.04 -4.29 -23.86
C ALA A 232 8.03 -5.46 -23.74
N TYR A 233 8.84 -5.46 -22.68
CA TYR A 233 9.76 -6.54 -22.35
C TYR A 233 9.04 -7.89 -22.24
N HIS A 234 8.02 -8.01 -21.37
CA HIS A 234 7.29 -9.28 -21.20
C HIS A 234 6.59 -9.75 -22.47
N LEU A 235 6.02 -8.84 -23.26
CA LEU A 235 5.37 -9.16 -24.52
C LEU A 235 6.35 -9.63 -25.61
N SER A 236 7.61 -9.16 -25.55
CA SER A 236 8.69 -9.62 -26.43
C SER A 236 9.27 -10.96 -25.99
N LEU A 237 9.31 -11.23 -24.68
CA LEU A 237 9.91 -12.42 -24.09
C LEU A 237 9.06 -13.68 -24.31
N ASP A 238 7.75 -13.58 -24.11
CA ASP A 238 6.83 -14.72 -24.20
C ASP A 238 5.61 -14.39 -25.10
N PRO A 239 5.49 -15.00 -26.29
CA PRO A 239 4.32 -14.85 -27.16
C PRO A 239 3.02 -15.32 -26.51
N GLN A 240 3.08 -16.21 -25.50
CA GLN A 240 1.93 -16.70 -24.72
C GLN A 240 1.61 -15.84 -23.49
N CYS A 241 2.34 -14.74 -23.28
CA CYS A 241 2.02 -13.78 -22.25
C CYS A 241 0.87 -12.85 -22.66
N VAL A 242 -0.05 -12.61 -21.73
CA VAL A 242 -1.02 -11.53 -21.78
C VAL A 242 -0.79 -10.64 -20.57
N VAL A 243 -0.75 -9.34 -20.79
CA VAL A 243 -0.57 -8.36 -19.72
C VAL A 243 -1.90 -7.70 -19.39
N ILE A 244 -2.18 -7.56 -18.10
CA ILE A 244 -3.26 -6.71 -17.61
C ILE A 244 -2.71 -5.57 -16.77
N VAL A 245 -3.31 -4.39 -16.89
CA VAL A 245 -2.94 -3.23 -16.06
C VAL A 245 -4.13 -2.81 -15.21
N TYR A 246 -3.98 -2.84 -13.89
CA TYR A 246 -4.98 -2.30 -12.97
C TYR A 246 -4.79 -0.79 -12.84
N THR A 247 -5.72 -0.02 -13.41
CA THR A 247 -5.59 1.45 -13.52
C THR A 247 -6.90 2.16 -13.22
N GLY A 248 -6.84 3.39 -12.68
CA GLY A 248 -8.00 4.26 -12.57
C GLY A 248 -8.27 5.12 -13.81
N ASP A 249 -7.40 5.06 -14.83
CA ASP A 249 -7.55 5.82 -16.09
C ASP A 249 -8.52 5.17 -17.08
N TYR A 250 -8.93 3.92 -16.81
CA TYR A 250 -9.84 3.16 -17.64
C TYR A 250 -11.14 2.87 -16.86
N PRO A 251 -12.33 2.99 -17.48
CA PRO A 251 -12.59 3.27 -18.90
C PRO A 251 -12.80 4.76 -19.23
N SER A 252 -12.41 5.69 -18.34
CA SER A 252 -12.58 7.13 -18.62
C SER A 252 -11.77 7.60 -19.82
N THR A 253 -10.58 7.02 -20.04
CA THR A 253 -9.81 7.10 -21.28
C THR A 253 -9.87 5.75 -21.99
N SER A 254 -9.98 5.77 -23.33
CA SER A 254 -9.99 4.55 -24.14
C SER A 254 -8.65 3.82 -24.07
N LYS A 255 -8.65 2.51 -24.39
CA LYS A 255 -7.41 1.71 -24.43
C LYS A 255 -6.47 2.25 -25.50
N GLU A 256 -7.03 2.63 -26.64
CA GLU A 256 -6.34 3.13 -27.82
C GLU A 256 -5.62 4.44 -27.50
N ASP A 257 -6.30 5.38 -26.83
CA ASP A 257 -5.72 6.67 -26.45
C ASP A 257 -4.61 6.51 -25.39
N ILE A 258 -4.79 5.60 -24.42
CA ILE A 258 -3.76 5.31 -23.41
C ILE A 258 -2.49 4.78 -24.08
N LEU A 259 -2.63 3.81 -25.00
CA LEU A 259 -1.48 3.22 -25.72
C LEU A 259 -0.86 4.22 -26.71
N ALA A 260 -1.67 5.02 -27.40
CA ALA A 260 -1.19 6.07 -28.30
C ALA A 260 -0.38 7.13 -27.53
N LYS A 261 -0.84 7.54 -26.35
CA LYS A 261 -0.10 8.47 -25.48
C LYS A 261 1.21 7.86 -25.01
N ALA A 262 1.22 6.59 -24.60
CA ALA A 262 2.45 5.90 -24.20
C ALA A 262 3.47 5.85 -25.36
N SER A 263 3.02 5.53 -26.57
CA SER A 263 3.86 5.54 -27.77
C SER A 263 4.39 6.93 -28.10
N ALA A 264 3.53 7.95 -28.13
CA ALA A 264 3.92 9.33 -28.43
C ALA A 264 4.85 9.94 -27.38
N ARG A 265 4.66 9.60 -26.09
CA ARG A 265 5.43 10.17 -24.98
C ARG A 265 6.76 9.47 -24.74
N PHE A 266 6.80 8.15 -24.91
CA PHE A 266 7.96 7.33 -24.52
C PHE A 266 8.64 6.61 -25.69
N GLY A 267 8.06 6.64 -26.89
CA GLY A 267 8.56 5.87 -28.03
C GLY A 267 8.45 4.35 -27.83
N ILE A 268 7.45 3.90 -27.06
CA ILE A 268 7.22 2.48 -26.74
C ILE A 268 5.91 2.03 -27.40
N ALA A 269 6.02 1.19 -28.44
CA ALA A 269 4.86 0.57 -29.06
C ALA A 269 4.47 -0.70 -28.29
N ILE A 270 3.20 -0.84 -27.97
CA ILE A 270 2.66 -1.98 -27.23
C ILE A 270 1.68 -2.73 -28.12
N ASP A 271 1.83 -4.05 -28.15
CA ASP A 271 0.89 -4.95 -28.83
C ASP A 271 -0.47 -4.91 -28.13
N ALA A 272 -1.42 -4.19 -28.73
CA ALA A 272 -2.75 -4.00 -28.18
C ALA A 272 -3.49 -5.33 -28.02
N ASP A 273 -3.27 -6.32 -28.87
CA ASP A 273 -4.03 -7.58 -28.85
C ASP A 273 -3.65 -8.48 -27.65
N ARG A 274 -2.56 -8.16 -26.95
CA ARG A 274 -2.11 -8.89 -25.76
C ARG A 274 -2.12 -8.06 -24.47
N VAL A 275 -2.72 -6.87 -24.50
CA VAL A 275 -2.85 -5.99 -23.32
C VAL A 275 -4.32 -5.65 -23.04
N ALA A 276 -4.72 -5.79 -21.78
CA ALA A 276 -6.03 -5.34 -21.31
C ALA A 276 -5.93 -4.42 -20.07
N PHE A 277 -6.81 -3.43 -19.99
CA PHE A 277 -6.91 -2.56 -18.83
C PHE A 277 -8.06 -3.00 -17.92
N VAL A 278 -7.79 -3.05 -16.62
CA VAL A 278 -8.78 -3.36 -15.57
C VAL A 278 -9.03 -2.09 -14.77
N GLY A 279 -10.20 -1.49 -15.03
CA GLY A 279 -10.57 -0.19 -14.46
C GLY A 279 -10.85 -0.20 -12.96
N LEU A 280 -10.27 0.76 -12.24
CA LEU A 280 -10.36 0.95 -10.80
C LEU A 280 -11.15 2.22 -10.47
N THR A 281 -12.26 2.06 -9.76
CA THR A 281 -13.16 3.16 -9.38
C THR A 281 -12.72 3.90 -8.13
N ARG A 282 -11.95 3.25 -7.24
CA ARG A 282 -11.52 3.82 -5.96
C ARG A 282 -10.15 4.50 -5.99
N ARG A 283 -9.63 4.88 -7.17
CA ARG A 283 -8.32 5.56 -7.28
C ARG A 283 -8.24 6.81 -6.40
N TRP A 284 -9.33 7.55 -6.27
CA TRP A 284 -9.41 8.74 -5.41
C TRP A 284 -8.92 8.48 -3.97
N MET A 285 -9.04 7.26 -3.44
CA MET A 285 -8.56 6.95 -2.07
C MET A 285 -7.05 7.02 -1.90
N VAL A 286 -6.27 7.01 -2.99
CA VAL A 286 -4.80 7.12 -2.97
C VAL A 286 -4.30 8.46 -3.50
N GLU A 287 -5.21 9.40 -3.80
CA GLU A 287 -4.86 10.77 -4.19
C GLU A 287 -4.38 11.57 -2.97
N ASP A 288 -3.54 12.58 -3.21
CA ASP A 288 -2.99 13.48 -2.19
C ASP A 288 -4.07 14.38 -1.55
N SER A 289 -5.08 14.76 -2.32
CA SER A 289 -6.18 15.63 -1.91
C SER A 289 -7.16 14.98 -0.93
N THR A 290 -7.26 13.64 -0.93
CA THR A 290 -8.26 12.90 -0.15
C THR A 290 -7.99 12.92 1.35
N TRP A 291 -6.71 12.86 1.75
CA TRP A 291 -6.31 12.73 3.15
C TRP A 291 -5.60 13.98 3.65
N ARG A 292 -6.38 14.97 4.11
CA ARG A 292 -5.88 16.25 4.68
C ARG A 292 -5.06 16.09 5.96
N SER A 293 -5.17 14.95 6.63
CA SER A 293 -4.40 14.60 7.83
C SER A 293 -4.12 13.10 7.81
N TRP A 294 -3.00 12.69 8.41
CA TRP A 294 -2.54 11.28 8.40
C TRP A 294 -2.39 10.70 7.00
N THR A 295 -1.92 11.51 6.05
CA THR A 295 -1.87 11.18 4.61
C THR A 295 -1.23 9.83 4.32
N LEU A 296 -0.11 9.48 4.95
CA LEU A 296 0.53 8.17 4.75
C LEU A 296 -0.37 6.99 5.16
N LEU A 297 -1.04 7.09 6.31
CA LEU A 297 -1.97 6.06 6.78
C LEU A 297 -3.21 6.00 5.89
N GLY A 298 -3.76 7.16 5.55
CA GLY A 298 -4.93 7.29 4.69
C GLY A 298 -4.71 6.69 3.30
N GLN A 299 -3.64 7.09 2.61
CA GLN A 299 -3.28 6.54 1.30
C GLN A 299 -2.96 5.05 1.37
N SER A 300 -2.32 4.59 2.46
CA SER A 300 -2.08 3.16 2.68
C SER A 300 -3.39 2.38 2.83
N TYR A 301 -4.34 2.91 3.59
CA TYR A 301 -5.69 2.36 3.71
C TYR A 301 -6.44 2.36 2.37
N GLY A 302 -6.33 3.44 1.60
CA GLY A 302 -6.83 3.53 0.23
C GLY A 302 -6.27 2.44 -0.67
N SER A 303 -4.96 2.19 -0.58
CA SER A 303 -4.29 1.17 -1.40
C SER A 303 -4.74 -0.26 -1.06
N VAL A 304 -5.13 -0.53 0.20
CA VAL A 304 -5.74 -1.82 0.58
C VAL A 304 -7.03 -2.04 -0.19
N TRP A 305 -7.95 -1.07 -0.18
CA TRP A 305 -9.22 -1.14 -0.90
C TRP A 305 -9.03 -1.22 -2.41
N LEU A 306 -8.05 -0.49 -2.93
CA LEU A 306 -7.72 -0.52 -4.35
C LEU A 306 -7.17 -1.88 -4.78
N GLY A 307 -6.33 -2.51 -3.95
CA GLY A 307 -5.87 -3.89 -4.13
C GLY A 307 -7.02 -4.90 -4.06
N PHE A 308 -7.96 -4.74 -3.11
CA PHE A 308 -9.17 -5.57 -3.04
C PHE A 308 -10.01 -5.43 -4.30
N GLU A 309 -10.19 -4.22 -4.82
CA GLU A 309 -10.92 -3.96 -6.05
C GLU A 309 -10.23 -4.64 -7.24
N ALA A 310 -8.94 -4.42 -7.44
CA ALA A 310 -8.14 -5.00 -8.51
C ALA A 310 -8.27 -6.54 -8.56
N LEU A 311 -7.97 -7.20 -7.43
CA LEU A 311 -7.97 -8.67 -7.35
C LEU A 311 -9.39 -9.27 -7.32
N SER A 312 -10.39 -8.48 -6.93
CA SER A 312 -11.80 -8.87 -7.09
C SER A 312 -12.26 -8.80 -8.53
N ARG A 313 -11.58 -8.10 -9.44
CA ARG A 313 -11.89 -8.10 -10.87
C ARG A 313 -11.21 -9.25 -11.59
N LEU A 314 -9.91 -9.44 -11.36
CA LEU A 314 -9.15 -10.54 -11.93
C LEU A 314 -7.95 -10.83 -11.03
N ILE A 315 -7.72 -12.09 -10.68
CA ILE A 315 -6.50 -12.55 -10.00
C ILE A 315 -5.54 -13.04 -11.11
N PRO A 316 -4.35 -12.44 -11.26
CA PRO A 316 -3.39 -12.81 -12.29
C PRO A 316 -2.54 -14.02 -11.86
N ASP A 317 -1.67 -14.51 -12.75
CA ASP A 317 -0.69 -15.55 -12.41
C ASP A 317 0.53 -14.95 -11.70
N VAL A 318 0.89 -13.72 -12.08
CA VAL A 318 1.93 -12.90 -11.44
C VAL A 318 1.37 -11.50 -11.20
N LEU A 319 1.63 -10.92 -10.03
CA LEU A 319 1.33 -9.53 -9.72
C LEU A 319 2.64 -8.74 -9.64
N ILE A 320 2.77 -7.68 -10.43
CA ILE A 320 3.91 -6.78 -10.42
C ILE A 320 3.41 -5.38 -10.02
N ASP A 321 3.88 -4.86 -8.91
CA ASP A 321 3.64 -3.48 -8.52
C ASP A 321 4.73 -2.58 -9.07
N THR A 322 4.33 -1.54 -9.80
CA THR A 322 5.24 -0.54 -10.39
C THR A 322 4.96 0.87 -9.84
N MET A 323 4.12 0.99 -8.81
CA MET A 323 3.80 2.25 -8.15
C MET A 323 4.31 2.31 -6.71
N GLY A 324 4.52 1.17 -6.06
CA GLY A 324 5.04 1.09 -4.68
C GLY A 324 3.95 1.06 -3.60
N TYR A 325 2.76 0.56 -3.93
CA TYR A 325 1.66 0.36 -2.98
C TYR A 325 1.78 -0.97 -2.23
N ALA A 326 2.75 -1.07 -1.32
CA ALA A 326 3.09 -2.32 -0.62
C ALA A 326 1.94 -2.98 0.16
N PHE A 327 0.97 -2.19 0.62
CA PHE A 327 -0.20 -2.70 1.33
C PHE A 327 -1.17 -3.49 0.44
N THR A 328 -0.99 -3.48 -0.88
CA THR A 328 -1.68 -4.39 -1.80
C THR A 328 -1.15 -5.82 -1.70
N TYR A 329 0.09 -6.05 -1.24
CA TYR A 329 0.71 -7.38 -1.23
C TYR A 329 0.09 -8.31 -0.18
N PRO A 330 -0.18 -7.87 1.07
CA PRO A 330 -0.99 -8.66 2.00
C PRO A 330 -2.36 -9.01 1.42
N VAL A 331 -3.02 -8.08 0.72
CA VAL A 331 -4.31 -8.33 0.06
C VAL A 331 -4.15 -9.41 -1.02
N ALA A 332 -3.12 -9.32 -1.85
CA ALA A 332 -2.78 -10.35 -2.84
C ALA A 332 -2.63 -11.74 -2.21
N ARG A 333 -1.99 -11.84 -1.04
CA ARG A 333 -1.86 -13.09 -0.28
C ARG A 333 -3.20 -13.60 0.27
N LEU A 334 -4.16 -12.73 0.60
CA LEU A 334 -5.52 -13.13 0.97
C LEU A 334 -6.26 -13.74 -0.23
N PHE A 335 -6.08 -13.20 -1.43
CA PHE A 335 -6.71 -13.74 -2.64
C PHE A 335 -6.06 -15.02 -3.14
N ASN A 336 -4.75 -15.14 -3.04
CA ASN A 336 -4.01 -16.35 -3.37
C ASN A 336 -2.69 -16.36 -2.60
N LEU A 337 -2.58 -17.27 -1.61
CA LEU A 337 -1.41 -17.39 -0.75
C LEU A 337 -0.11 -17.59 -1.55
N HIS A 338 -0.21 -18.28 -2.69
CA HIS A 338 0.92 -18.61 -3.56
C HIS A 338 1.04 -17.71 -4.79
N LEU A 339 0.33 -16.57 -4.84
CA LEU A 339 0.53 -15.59 -5.91
C LEU A 339 1.99 -15.12 -5.91
N SER A 340 2.62 -15.12 -7.08
CA SER A 340 3.96 -14.57 -7.25
C SER A 340 3.86 -13.05 -7.30
N ILE A 341 4.61 -12.35 -6.45
CA ILE A 341 4.53 -10.89 -6.31
C ILE A 341 5.92 -10.27 -6.48
N ALA A 342 6.07 -9.37 -7.45
CA ALA A 342 7.23 -8.48 -7.55
C ALA A 342 6.84 -7.03 -7.32
N ALA A 343 7.82 -6.22 -6.91
CA ALA A 343 7.67 -4.79 -6.76
C ALA A 343 8.89 -4.04 -7.32
N TYR A 344 8.64 -3.10 -8.21
CA TYR A 344 9.57 -2.05 -8.60
C TYR A 344 9.22 -0.79 -7.81
N VAL A 345 10.08 -0.39 -6.87
CA VAL A 345 9.81 0.73 -5.95
C VAL A 345 10.61 1.94 -6.40
N HIS A 346 9.91 3.01 -6.81
CA HIS A 346 10.51 4.30 -7.12
C HIS A 346 10.99 5.04 -5.87
N TYR A 347 10.17 5.01 -4.82
CA TYR A 347 10.51 5.51 -3.49
C TYR A 347 9.57 4.87 -2.46
N PRO A 348 10.04 4.40 -1.29
CA PRO A 348 9.16 3.85 -0.28
C PRO A 348 8.22 4.91 0.30
N ILE A 349 6.99 4.50 0.65
CA ILE A 349 5.97 5.38 1.28
C ILE A 349 6.48 6.06 2.55
N ILE A 350 7.35 5.36 3.29
CA ILE A 350 8.10 5.91 4.41
C ILE A 350 9.57 5.52 4.28
N SER A 351 10.46 6.49 4.39
CA SER A 351 11.91 6.29 4.33
C SER A 351 12.58 6.50 5.68
N THR A 352 13.83 6.06 5.80
CA THR A 352 14.61 6.25 7.02
C THR A 352 15.09 7.69 7.15
N ASP A 353 15.21 8.41 6.03
CA ASP A 353 15.43 9.87 6.01
C ASP A 353 14.25 10.64 6.58
N MET A 354 13.00 10.22 6.32
CA MET A 354 11.83 10.83 6.95
C MET A 354 11.84 10.62 8.46
N LEU A 355 12.26 9.44 8.93
CA LEU A 355 12.43 9.14 10.36
C LEU A 355 13.55 9.98 10.98
N ALA A 356 14.72 10.05 10.32
CA ALA A 356 15.87 10.82 10.75
C ALA A 356 15.55 12.32 10.81
N ARG A 357 14.88 12.87 9.79
CA ARG A 357 14.48 14.28 9.73
C ARG A 357 13.51 14.67 10.84
N VAL A 358 12.53 13.83 11.15
CA VAL A 358 11.60 14.06 12.28
C VAL A 358 12.33 13.92 13.62
N SER A 359 13.23 12.95 13.74
CA SER A 359 14.06 12.78 14.95
C SER A 359 14.99 13.98 15.18
N ALA A 360 15.58 14.51 14.11
CA ALA A 360 16.43 15.70 14.11
C ALA A 360 15.64 17.03 14.15
N ARG A 361 14.30 16.98 14.13
CA ARG A 361 13.41 18.15 14.10
C ARG A 361 13.73 19.15 12.98
N GLN A 362 14.23 18.66 11.84
CA GLN A 362 14.55 19.52 10.69
C GLN A 362 13.29 19.84 9.88
N PRO A 363 13.06 21.11 9.51
CA PRO A 363 11.97 21.48 8.63
C PRO A 363 12.23 20.97 7.19
N GLY A 364 11.17 20.65 6.47
CA GLY A 364 11.22 20.26 5.06
C GLY A 364 9.81 19.91 4.53
N HIS A 365 9.71 19.48 3.27
CA HIS A 365 8.41 19.19 2.63
C HIS A 365 7.56 18.17 3.40
N THR A 366 8.18 17.12 3.95
CA THR A 366 7.49 16.10 4.77
C THR A 366 7.43 16.44 6.27
N ASN A 367 8.03 17.55 6.71
CA ASN A 367 8.06 17.97 8.11
C ASN A 367 7.93 19.50 8.26
N ASN A 368 6.70 19.99 8.39
CA ASN A 368 6.45 21.43 8.50
C ASN A 368 7.10 22.06 9.74
N ALA A 369 7.43 23.36 9.64
CA ALA A 369 8.09 24.12 10.70
C ALA A 369 7.31 24.11 12.03
N ARG A 370 5.97 24.08 11.99
CA ARG A 370 5.12 23.99 13.19
C ARG A 370 5.29 22.67 13.96
N THR A 371 5.56 21.57 13.26
CA THR A 371 5.84 20.28 13.88
C THR A 371 7.28 20.25 14.40
N ALA A 372 8.24 20.69 13.59
CA ALA A 372 9.65 20.80 13.96
C ALA A 372 9.85 21.63 15.25
N ASN A 373 9.10 22.72 15.42
CA ASN A 373 9.22 23.62 16.58
C ASN A 373 8.51 23.12 17.86
N SER A 374 7.81 21.98 17.82
CA SER A 374 7.08 21.44 18.98
C SER A 374 7.59 20.06 19.42
N LEU A 375 8.00 19.94 20.69
CA LEU A 375 8.52 18.69 21.28
C LEU A 375 7.47 17.56 21.32
N LEU A 376 6.25 17.85 21.77
CA LEU A 376 5.19 16.84 21.88
C LEU A 376 4.72 16.36 20.52
N ARG A 377 4.55 17.26 19.54
CA ARG A 377 4.15 16.91 18.18
C ARG A 377 5.24 16.14 17.45
N SER A 378 6.51 16.50 17.62
CA SER A 378 7.64 15.74 17.08
C SER A 378 7.71 14.34 17.67
N ARG A 379 7.55 14.18 19.00
CA ARG A 379 7.52 12.85 19.66
C ARG A 379 6.34 12.00 19.18
N GLY A 380 5.13 12.56 19.12
CA GLY A 380 3.95 11.85 18.62
C GLY A 380 4.09 11.41 17.16
N LYS A 381 4.60 12.31 16.30
CA LYS A 381 4.87 11.99 14.89
C LYS A 381 5.95 10.91 14.74
N LEU A 382 6.98 10.94 15.58
CA LEU A 382 8.02 9.91 15.57
C LEU A 382 7.49 8.53 15.98
N ILE A 383 6.63 8.44 17.01
CA ILE A 383 5.96 7.19 17.39
C ILE A 383 5.11 6.68 16.24
N TYR A 384 4.30 7.56 15.64
CA TYR A 384 3.50 7.23 14.46
C TYR A 384 4.35 6.68 13.32
N TYR A 385 5.44 7.37 12.94
CA TYR A 385 6.32 6.95 11.86
C TYR A 385 7.02 5.62 12.18
N ARG A 386 7.45 5.38 13.42
CA ARG A 386 8.06 4.10 13.82
C ARG A 386 7.08 2.94 13.74
N VAL A 387 5.84 3.13 14.21
CA VAL A 387 4.80 2.10 14.11
C VAL A 387 4.45 1.86 12.64
N PHE A 388 4.25 2.93 11.88
CA PHE A 388 3.92 2.84 10.46
C PHE A 388 5.03 2.16 9.65
N ALA A 389 6.30 2.49 9.90
CA ALA A 389 7.45 1.83 9.28
C ALA A 389 7.44 0.32 9.55
N LYS A 390 7.20 -0.13 10.79
CA LYS A 390 7.11 -1.57 11.11
C LYS A 390 5.99 -2.28 10.33
N VAL A 391 4.83 -1.65 10.21
CA VAL A 391 3.69 -2.21 9.45
C VAL A 391 3.98 -2.22 7.96
N TYR A 392 4.57 -1.14 7.43
CA TYR A 392 4.98 -1.04 6.03
C TYR A 392 6.06 -2.09 5.67
N SER A 393 7.06 -2.26 6.53
CA SER A 393 8.07 -3.33 6.44
C SER A 393 7.44 -4.73 6.42
N TRP A 394 6.39 -4.96 7.22
CA TRP A 394 5.65 -6.22 7.20
C TRP A 394 4.89 -6.43 5.87
N ALA A 395 4.35 -5.36 5.28
CA ALA A 395 3.66 -5.40 4.00
C ALA A 395 4.64 -5.66 2.84
N LEU A 396 5.77 -4.92 2.79
CA LEU A 396 6.85 -5.11 1.81
C LEU A 396 7.36 -6.56 1.78
N ARG A 397 7.55 -7.17 2.95
CA ARG A 397 7.99 -8.58 3.08
C ARG A 397 7.01 -9.62 2.52
N ARG A 398 5.81 -9.22 2.05
CA ARG A 398 4.88 -10.11 1.34
C ARG A 398 5.17 -10.22 -0.15
N ALA A 399 5.93 -9.30 -0.72
CA ALA A 399 6.48 -9.46 -2.06
C ALA A 399 7.61 -10.49 -2.05
N ASP A 400 7.67 -11.30 -3.11
CA ASP A 400 8.73 -12.29 -3.29
C ASP A 400 10.03 -11.59 -3.70
N VAL A 401 9.93 -10.67 -4.67
CA VAL A 401 11.05 -9.88 -5.18
C VAL A 401 10.71 -8.40 -5.05
N VAL A 402 11.64 -7.61 -4.54
CA VAL A 402 11.53 -6.15 -4.45
C VAL A 402 12.83 -5.60 -5.00
N VAL A 403 12.74 -4.61 -5.87
CA VAL A 403 13.89 -3.85 -6.37
C VAL A 403 13.66 -2.36 -6.17
N GLY A 404 14.74 -1.64 -5.88
CA GLY A 404 14.75 -0.18 -5.84
C GLY A 404 15.16 0.43 -7.19
N ASN A 405 14.70 1.63 -7.49
CA ASN A 405 15.07 2.35 -8.72
C ASN A 405 16.51 2.91 -8.73
N GLY A 406 17.25 2.82 -7.62
CA GLY A 406 18.60 3.36 -7.47
C GLY A 406 19.20 3.00 -6.11
N SER A 407 20.47 3.36 -5.89
CA SER A 407 21.22 2.97 -4.68
C SER A 407 20.63 3.58 -3.41
N TRP A 408 20.12 4.81 -3.49
CA TRP A 408 19.50 5.47 -2.34
C TRP A 408 18.19 4.77 -1.92
N THR A 409 17.27 4.53 -2.85
CA THR A 409 16.04 3.78 -2.60
C THR A 409 16.32 2.35 -2.13
N ARG A 410 17.31 1.68 -2.73
CA ARG A 410 17.77 0.36 -2.32
C ARG A 410 18.16 0.35 -0.84
N GLY A 411 19.00 1.30 -0.39
CA GLY A 411 19.41 1.41 1.01
C GLY A 411 18.23 1.54 1.98
N HIS A 412 17.24 2.38 1.66
CA HIS A 412 16.01 2.50 2.45
C HIS A 412 15.22 1.19 2.53
N LEU A 413 15.10 0.48 1.41
CA LEU A 413 14.38 -0.80 1.37
C LEU A 413 15.11 -1.90 2.14
N GLU A 414 16.44 -1.95 2.08
CA GLU A 414 17.25 -2.91 2.84
C GLU A 414 17.07 -2.72 4.35
N GLU A 415 17.12 -1.47 4.82
CA GLU A 415 16.89 -1.14 6.22
C GLU A 415 15.46 -1.50 6.66
N LEU A 416 14.46 -1.15 5.86
CA LEU A 416 13.06 -1.44 6.17
C LEU A 416 12.77 -2.95 6.15
N MET A 417 13.34 -3.71 5.22
CA MET A 417 13.04 -5.12 5.04
C MET A 417 13.93 -6.03 5.89
N GLY A 418 15.08 -5.55 6.35
CA GLY A 418 16.07 -6.33 7.07
C GLY A 418 16.73 -7.43 6.23
N ARG A 419 16.78 -7.25 4.91
CA ARG A 419 17.40 -8.18 3.94
C ARG A 419 17.93 -7.42 2.73
N GLY A 420 18.84 -8.03 1.99
CA GLY A 420 19.35 -7.47 0.72
C GLY A 420 18.23 -7.22 -0.30
N VAL A 421 18.36 -6.10 -1.02
CA VAL A 421 17.44 -5.64 -2.06
C VAL A 421 18.31 -5.21 -3.24
N GLU A 422 17.88 -5.54 -4.46
CA GLU A 422 18.63 -5.17 -5.66
C GLU A 422 18.16 -3.83 -6.23
N LYS A 423 18.96 -3.26 -7.12
CA LYS A 423 18.60 -2.05 -7.86
C LYS A 423 18.37 -2.35 -9.34
N VAL A 424 17.35 -1.70 -9.90
CA VAL A 424 17.07 -1.68 -11.35
C VAL A 424 16.83 -0.22 -11.72
N TYR A 425 17.79 0.41 -12.39
CA TYR A 425 17.66 1.81 -12.78
C TYR A 425 16.52 2.01 -13.77
N PRO A 426 15.76 3.12 -13.71
CA PRO A 426 14.68 3.35 -14.67
C PRO A 426 15.25 3.54 -16.09
N PRO A 427 14.53 3.11 -17.13
CA PRO A 427 14.96 3.30 -18.50
C PRO A 427 14.86 4.78 -18.86
N CYS A 428 15.96 5.38 -19.29
CA CYS A 428 16.07 6.76 -19.73
C CYS A 428 16.20 6.84 -21.26
N ASP A 429 15.60 7.86 -21.89
CA ASP A 429 15.58 7.98 -23.36
C ASP A 429 16.78 8.82 -23.73
N THR A 430 17.82 8.12 -24.13
CA THR A 430 19.09 8.74 -24.46
C THR A 430 19.29 8.82 -25.97
N VAL A 431 18.47 8.13 -26.77
CA VAL A 431 18.73 7.92 -28.21
C VAL A 431 18.66 9.24 -28.97
N LYS A 432 17.55 9.98 -28.83
CA LYS A 432 17.39 11.26 -29.53
C LYS A 432 18.39 12.32 -29.04
N LEU A 433 18.64 12.35 -27.74
CA LEU A 433 19.53 13.33 -27.10
C LEU A 433 21.01 13.07 -27.46
N ALA A 434 21.41 11.81 -27.61
CA ALA A 434 22.76 11.43 -28.01
C ALA A 434 23.15 11.89 -29.42
N GLY A 435 22.17 12.23 -30.26
CA GLY A 435 22.40 12.82 -31.58
C GLY A 435 22.92 14.25 -31.56
N PHE A 436 22.93 14.93 -30.40
CA PHE A 436 23.44 16.30 -30.30
C PHE A 436 24.98 16.32 -30.29
N GLY A 437 25.59 17.36 -30.88
CA GLY A 437 27.05 17.55 -30.84
C GLY A 437 27.59 17.66 -29.40
N LEU A 438 28.79 17.14 -29.15
CA LEU A 438 29.48 17.28 -27.86
C LEU A 438 30.26 18.60 -27.77
N GLU A 439 30.74 19.07 -28.91
CA GLU A 439 31.34 20.38 -29.04
C GLU A 439 30.25 21.43 -28.94
N ARG A 440 30.42 22.34 -27.97
CA ARG A 440 29.55 23.49 -27.76
C ARG A 440 30.39 24.74 -28.01
N GLY A 441 29.76 25.78 -28.56
CA GLY A 441 30.37 27.10 -28.58
C GLY A 441 30.66 27.61 -27.17
N ARG A 442 31.27 28.79 -27.05
CA ARG A 442 31.60 29.40 -25.76
C ARG A 442 30.38 30.00 -25.03
N GLY A 443 29.18 29.80 -25.57
CA GLY A 443 27.91 30.23 -24.97
C GLY A 443 27.68 29.64 -23.57
N ARG A 444 27.35 30.51 -22.61
CA ARG A 444 27.21 30.16 -21.19
C ARG A 444 25.76 29.88 -20.79
N VAL A 445 25.08 29.07 -21.58
CA VAL A 445 23.66 28.73 -21.35
C VAL A 445 23.57 27.58 -20.34
N VAL A 446 22.90 27.85 -19.23
CA VAL A 446 22.51 26.89 -18.19
C VAL A 446 21.04 26.53 -18.39
N VAL A 447 20.72 25.25 -18.37
CA VAL A 447 19.34 24.77 -18.44
C VAL A 447 18.92 24.08 -17.16
N SER A 448 17.68 24.30 -16.77
CA SER A 448 16.99 23.56 -15.71
C SER A 448 15.75 22.91 -16.33
N LEU A 449 15.60 21.60 -16.14
CA LEU A 449 14.48 20.83 -16.69
C LEU A 449 13.78 20.08 -15.55
N ALA A 450 12.64 20.62 -15.11
CA ALA A 450 11.83 20.03 -14.04
C ALA A 450 10.41 20.59 -14.03
N GLN A 451 9.45 19.83 -13.49
CA GLN A 451 8.11 20.37 -13.22
C GLN A 451 8.19 21.48 -12.16
N PHE A 452 7.42 22.55 -12.29
CA PHE A 452 7.46 23.68 -11.36
C PHE A 452 6.86 23.34 -9.98
N ARG A 453 7.68 22.70 -9.14
CA ARG A 453 7.28 22.13 -7.85
C ARG A 453 8.17 22.62 -6.70
N PRO A 454 7.68 22.65 -5.44
CA PRO A 454 8.46 23.09 -4.30
C PRO A 454 9.75 22.29 -4.10
N GLU A 455 9.67 20.97 -4.19
CA GLU A 455 10.78 20.05 -3.97
C GLU A 455 11.93 20.19 -4.97
N LYS A 456 11.68 20.82 -6.13
CA LYS A 456 12.70 21.04 -7.16
C LYS A 456 13.64 22.21 -6.86
N GLU A 457 13.35 22.98 -5.82
CA GLU A 457 14.20 24.07 -5.33
C GLU A 457 14.59 25.09 -6.43
N HIS A 458 13.67 25.39 -7.35
CA HIS A 458 13.84 26.44 -8.37
C HIS A 458 14.30 27.80 -7.82
N PRO A 459 13.85 28.27 -6.63
CA PRO A 459 14.38 29.51 -6.04
C PRO A 459 15.90 29.46 -5.77
N LEU A 460 16.46 28.28 -5.48
CA LEU A 460 17.90 28.12 -5.27
C LEU A 460 18.65 28.40 -6.57
N GLN A 461 18.14 27.95 -7.72
CA GLN A 461 18.76 28.18 -9.04
C GLN A 461 18.87 29.68 -9.36
N LEU A 462 17.83 30.45 -9.07
CA LEU A 462 17.86 31.91 -9.24
C LEU A 462 18.89 32.57 -8.33
N ARG A 463 18.97 32.14 -7.06
CA ARG A 463 19.98 32.63 -6.11
C ARG A 463 21.40 32.26 -6.53
N VAL A 464 21.60 31.09 -7.12
CA VAL A 464 22.89 30.67 -7.69
C VAL A 464 23.30 31.59 -8.83
N VAL A 465 22.41 31.89 -9.77
CA VAL A 465 22.72 32.83 -10.87
C VAL A 465 23.02 34.22 -10.33
N ARG A 466 22.26 34.70 -9.33
CA ARG A 466 22.57 35.97 -8.66
C ARG A 466 23.94 35.95 -8.01
N ARG A 467 24.27 34.88 -7.28
CA ARG A 467 25.56 34.75 -6.60
C ARG A 467 26.69 34.71 -7.63
N LEU A 468 26.52 33.99 -8.73
CA LEU A 468 27.48 33.93 -9.84
C LEU A 468 27.72 35.32 -10.44
N LEU A 469 26.66 36.10 -10.67
CA LEU A 469 26.76 37.50 -11.12
C LEU A 469 27.57 38.37 -10.15
N ASP A 470 27.41 38.15 -8.85
CA ASP A 470 28.13 38.90 -7.82
C ASP A 470 29.62 38.58 -7.75
N ILE A 471 30.01 37.32 -7.97
CA ILE A 471 31.42 36.89 -7.91
C ILE A 471 32.15 36.99 -9.25
N ARG A 472 31.41 36.93 -10.35
CA ARG A 472 31.94 36.86 -11.72
C ARG A 472 31.08 37.69 -12.70
N PRO A 473 31.03 39.02 -12.53
CA PRO A 473 30.27 39.91 -13.41
C PRO A 473 30.75 39.83 -14.87
N ASP A 474 32.02 39.51 -15.09
CA ASP A 474 32.64 39.30 -16.40
C ASP A 474 31.92 38.22 -17.24
N LEU A 475 31.30 37.22 -16.60
CA LEU A 475 30.57 36.16 -17.29
C LEU A 475 29.19 36.63 -17.82
N PHE A 476 28.73 37.80 -17.41
CA PHE A 476 27.41 38.36 -17.78
C PHE A 476 27.50 39.51 -18.80
N GLU A 477 28.69 39.77 -19.32
CA GLU A 477 28.97 40.76 -20.36
C GLU A 477 29.11 40.11 -21.75
N GLY A 478 28.88 40.89 -22.81
CA GLY A 478 29.03 40.44 -24.20
C GLY A 478 27.89 39.56 -24.74
N GLU A 479 28.11 39.02 -25.94
CA GLU A 479 27.12 38.18 -26.64
C GLU A 479 26.99 36.77 -26.04
N GLU A 480 28.05 36.26 -25.41
CA GLU A 480 28.11 34.91 -24.81
C GLU A 480 27.82 34.92 -23.30
N LYS A 481 27.09 35.94 -22.83
CA LYS A 481 26.73 36.11 -21.42
C LYS A 481 25.96 34.91 -20.85
N VAL A 482 26.10 34.68 -19.56
CA VAL A 482 25.36 33.64 -18.84
C VAL A 482 23.85 33.84 -18.98
N LYS A 483 23.15 32.76 -19.30
CA LYS A 483 21.68 32.68 -19.28
C LYS A 483 21.22 31.43 -18.56
N LEU A 484 20.17 31.53 -17.75
CA LEU A 484 19.47 30.40 -17.18
C LEU A 484 18.11 30.22 -17.87
N ILE A 485 17.90 29.06 -18.49
CA ILE A 485 16.62 28.70 -19.11
C ILE A 485 15.93 27.66 -18.22
N MET A 486 14.80 28.04 -17.62
CA MET A 486 14.02 27.20 -16.72
C MET A 486 12.84 26.60 -17.50
N MET A 487 12.92 25.30 -17.80
CA MET A 487 11.95 24.55 -18.58
C MET A 487 11.15 23.59 -17.70
N GLY A 488 9.83 23.59 -17.84
CA GLY A 488 8.98 22.76 -16.98
C GLY A 488 7.51 22.75 -17.33
N SER A 489 6.79 21.76 -16.82
CA SER A 489 5.32 21.73 -16.91
C SER A 489 4.64 22.47 -15.76
N CYS A 490 3.52 23.09 -16.08
CA CYS A 490 2.57 23.73 -15.18
C CYS A 490 1.25 22.98 -15.28
N ARG A 491 0.84 22.28 -14.21
CA ARG A 491 -0.29 21.35 -14.25
C ARG A 491 -1.59 21.93 -13.70
N ASN A 492 -1.50 22.89 -12.80
CA ASN A 492 -2.62 23.44 -12.05
C ASN A 492 -2.32 24.88 -11.62
N SER A 493 -3.31 25.56 -11.02
CA SER A 493 -3.17 26.94 -10.53
C SER A 493 -2.08 27.10 -9.46
N ASP A 494 -1.78 26.06 -8.68
CA ASP A 494 -0.70 26.10 -7.70
C ASP A 494 0.69 26.14 -8.35
N ASP A 495 0.86 25.43 -9.48
CA ASP A 495 2.08 25.49 -10.29
C ASP A 495 2.19 26.86 -10.99
N GLU A 496 1.08 27.41 -11.47
CA GLU A 496 1.03 28.73 -12.10
C GLU A 496 1.43 29.84 -11.13
N ALA A 497 0.81 29.87 -9.94
CA ALA A 497 1.16 30.83 -8.88
C ALA A 497 2.65 30.71 -8.47
N ARG A 498 3.22 29.50 -8.51
CA ARG A 498 4.64 29.29 -8.22
C ARG A 498 5.54 29.87 -9.29
N ILE A 499 5.18 29.74 -10.56
CA ILE A 499 5.93 30.35 -11.66
C ILE A 499 5.93 31.86 -11.51
N ASP A 500 4.79 32.47 -11.14
CA ASP A 500 4.72 33.91 -10.93
C ASP A 500 5.58 34.38 -9.75
N LEU A 501 5.62 33.61 -8.65
CA LEU A 501 6.55 33.86 -7.55
C LEU A 501 8.01 33.73 -7.98
N LEU A 502 8.34 32.81 -8.88
CA LEU A 502 9.70 32.66 -9.42
C LEU A 502 10.08 33.83 -10.33
N ARG A 503 9.15 34.32 -11.17
CA ARG A 503 9.35 35.53 -11.98
C ARG A 503 9.59 36.75 -11.09
N ALA A 504 8.72 36.96 -10.10
CA ALA A 504 8.88 38.06 -9.14
C ALA A 504 10.21 37.96 -8.37
N LEU A 505 10.64 36.75 -8.00
CA LEU A 505 11.95 36.54 -7.38
C LEU A 505 13.08 36.89 -8.35
N ALA A 506 13.04 36.46 -9.61
CA ALA A 506 14.04 36.80 -10.61
C ALA A 506 14.15 38.33 -10.78
N THR A 507 13.03 39.04 -10.86
CA THR A 507 13.00 40.51 -10.91
C THR A 507 13.59 41.15 -9.66
N SER A 508 13.23 40.65 -8.46
CA SER A 508 13.78 41.17 -7.21
C SER A 508 15.29 40.97 -7.06
N LEU A 509 15.85 39.98 -7.76
CA LEU A 509 17.29 39.69 -7.80
C LEU A 509 18.00 40.42 -8.96
N GLY A 510 17.27 41.18 -9.78
CA GLY A 510 17.81 41.89 -10.95
C GLY A 510 18.23 40.94 -12.08
N LEU A 511 17.53 39.82 -12.25
CA LEU A 511 17.89 38.75 -13.18
C LEU A 511 17.05 38.70 -14.47
N ASP A 512 16.14 39.65 -14.70
CA ASP A 512 15.29 39.66 -15.89
C ASP A 512 16.07 39.53 -17.23
N PRO A 513 17.27 40.12 -17.40
CA PRO A 513 18.05 39.96 -18.64
C PRO A 513 18.71 38.58 -18.84
N TYR A 514 18.69 37.73 -17.80
CA TYR A 514 19.51 36.52 -17.69
C TYR A 514 18.68 35.26 -17.45
N VAL A 515 17.37 35.36 -17.21
CA VAL A 515 16.51 34.20 -16.89
C VAL A 515 15.32 34.14 -17.83
N ASP A 516 15.19 33.00 -18.52
CA ASP A 516 14.09 32.71 -19.44
C ASP A 516 13.24 31.55 -18.87
N PHE A 517 11.92 31.76 -18.77
CA PHE A 517 10.97 30.73 -18.32
C PHE A 517 10.24 30.11 -19.52
N VAL A 518 10.42 28.81 -19.73
CA VAL A 518 9.83 28.05 -20.84
C VAL A 518 8.84 27.03 -20.27
N VAL A 519 7.57 27.41 -20.23
CA VAL A 519 6.51 26.66 -19.55
C VAL A 519 5.72 25.84 -20.56
N ASN A 520 5.46 24.56 -20.25
CA ASN A 520 4.66 23.65 -21.07
C ASN A 520 5.13 23.51 -22.54
N ALA A 521 6.45 23.64 -22.77
CA ALA A 521 7.02 23.46 -24.10
C ALA A 521 6.89 22.01 -24.59
N ASP A 522 6.72 21.85 -25.90
CA ASP A 522 6.77 20.54 -26.54
C ASP A 522 8.18 19.95 -26.49
N TYR A 523 8.27 18.65 -26.75
CA TYR A 523 9.54 17.93 -26.68
C TYR A 523 10.57 18.42 -27.72
N GLY A 524 10.13 18.92 -28.88
CA GLY A 524 11.02 19.49 -29.90
C GLY A 524 11.71 20.75 -29.41
N THR A 525 10.95 21.64 -28.78
CA THR A 525 11.44 22.87 -28.15
C THR A 525 12.40 22.57 -27.00
N ILE A 526 12.08 21.59 -26.14
CA ILE A 526 13.00 21.12 -25.09
C ILE A 526 14.31 20.61 -25.71
N CYS A 527 14.23 19.77 -26.75
CA CYS A 527 15.40 19.29 -27.47
C CYS A 527 16.25 20.43 -28.05
N ALA A 528 15.62 21.48 -28.60
CA ALA A 528 16.35 22.63 -29.16
C ALA A 528 17.15 23.37 -28.09
N HIS A 529 16.57 23.62 -26.91
CA HIS A 529 17.29 24.22 -25.79
C HIS A 529 18.41 23.32 -25.26
N LEU A 530 18.15 22.02 -25.08
CA LEU A 530 19.18 21.06 -24.68
C LEU A 530 20.32 20.98 -25.70
N ALA A 531 20.01 21.05 -27.00
CA ALA A 531 21.02 21.00 -28.05
C ALA A 531 21.93 22.25 -28.08
N GLN A 532 21.57 23.35 -27.42
CA GLN A 532 22.36 24.59 -27.39
C GLN A 532 23.02 24.86 -26.03
N ALA A 533 22.55 24.22 -24.97
CA ALA A 533 23.02 24.48 -23.62
C ALA A 533 24.42 23.90 -23.34
N SER A 534 25.13 24.57 -22.43
CA SER A 534 26.45 24.15 -21.95
C SER A 534 26.38 23.30 -20.69
N VAL A 535 25.50 23.69 -19.75
CA VAL A 535 25.38 23.09 -18.41
C VAL A 535 23.92 22.76 -18.11
N GLY A 536 23.66 21.56 -17.58
CA GLY A 536 22.36 21.17 -17.03
C GLY A 536 22.40 21.17 -15.50
N VAL A 537 21.54 21.98 -14.87
CA VAL A 537 21.50 22.13 -13.41
C VAL A 537 20.28 21.42 -12.81
N SER A 538 20.48 20.74 -11.68
CA SER A 538 19.42 20.16 -10.87
C SER A 538 19.66 20.40 -9.39
N THR A 539 18.79 21.18 -8.75
CA THR A 539 18.94 21.62 -7.35
C THR A 539 18.06 20.85 -6.37
N MET A 540 17.32 19.83 -6.84
CA MET A 540 16.46 19.04 -5.97
C MET A 540 17.29 18.26 -4.96
N LYS A 541 17.11 18.58 -3.69
CA LYS A 541 17.67 17.81 -2.58
C LYS A 541 16.87 16.52 -2.39
N ASP A 542 17.60 15.44 -2.11
CA ASP A 542 17.07 14.08 -1.94
C ASP A 542 16.25 13.60 -3.14
N GLU A 543 16.66 13.99 -4.35
CA GLU A 543 16.07 13.50 -5.59
C GLU A 543 16.22 11.98 -5.66
N HIS A 544 15.08 11.26 -5.67
CA HIS A 544 15.10 9.81 -5.50
C HIS A 544 15.91 9.10 -6.60
N PHE A 545 15.86 9.61 -7.84
CA PHE A 545 16.73 9.17 -8.93
C PHE A 545 17.30 10.34 -9.74
N GLY A 546 16.46 11.09 -10.48
CA GLY A 546 16.89 12.25 -11.26
C GLY A 546 17.07 11.98 -12.76
N ILE A 547 16.00 11.56 -13.45
CA ILE A 547 16.01 11.27 -14.90
C ILE A 547 16.54 12.47 -15.72
N ASN A 548 16.20 13.70 -15.32
CA ASN A 548 16.66 14.90 -16.00
C ASN A 548 18.20 15.03 -16.03
N VAL A 549 18.90 14.57 -14.98
CA VAL A 549 20.37 14.55 -14.95
C VAL A 549 20.91 13.58 -16.01
N VAL A 550 20.29 12.40 -16.15
CA VAL A 550 20.62 11.44 -17.22
C VAL A 550 20.33 12.03 -18.61
N GLU A 551 19.23 12.77 -18.77
CA GLU A 551 18.90 13.47 -20.02
C GLU A 551 19.94 14.53 -20.36
N PHE A 552 20.45 15.28 -19.38
CA PHE A 552 21.55 16.23 -19.59
C PHE A 552 22.83 15.53 -20.04
N MET A 553 23.20 14.42 -19.41
CA MET A 553 24.36 13.61 -19.82
C MET A 553 24.20 13.11 -21.26
N ALA A 554 23.03 12.55 -21.59
CA ALA A 554 22.72 12.07 -22.93
C ALA A 554 22.78 13.20 -23.96
N ALA A 555 22.27 14.38 -23.62
CA ALA A 555 22.33 15.58 -24.46
C ALA A 555 23.75 16.16 -24.58
N GLY A 556 24.75 15.66 -23.85
CA GLY A 556 26.12 16.16 -23.89
C GLY A 556 26.31 17.48 -23.16
N LEU A 557 25.58 17.70 -22.07
CA LEU A 557 25.77 18.85 -21.18
C LEU A 557 26.71 18.46 -20.05
N VAL A 558 27.45 19.44 -19.52
CA VAL A 558 28.09 19.27 -18.22
C VAL A 558 26.98 19.26 -17.17
N THR A 559 26.95 18.24 -16.31
CA THR A 559 25.90 18.14 -15.28
C THR A 559 26.38 18.75 -13.97
N LEU A 560 25.51 19.54 -13.34
CA LEU A 560 25.72 20.06 -11.99
C LEU A 560 24.45 19.78 -11.16
N SER A 561 24.56 18.86 -10.21
CA SER A 561 23.41 18.39 -9.44
C SER A 561 23.59 18.48 -7.94
N HIS A 562 22.50 18.48 -7.17
CA HIS A 562 22.60 18.48 -5.72
C HIS A 562 23.31 17.21 -5.22
N LYS A 563 24.23 17.34 -4.26
CA LYS A 563 25.00 16.24 -3.69
C LYS A 563 24.19 15.39 -2.69
N SER A 564 23.14 14.74 -3.18
CA SER A 564 22.29 13.86 -2.38
C SER A 564 21.60 12.81 -3.24
N ALA A 565 21.29 11.66 -2.66
CA ALA A 565 20.44 10.61 -3.24
C ALA A 565 20.86 10.18 -4.67
N GLY A 566 19.93 10.00 -5.59
CA GLY A 566 20.18 9.39 -6.92
C GLY A 566 21.26 10.09 -7.75
N PRO A 567 21.22 11.43 -7.93
CA PRO A 567 22.24 12.12 -8.71
C PRO A 567 23.67 11.88 -8.19
N TRP A 568 23.82 11.91 -6.86
CA TRP A 568 25.08 11.71 -6.14
C TRP A 568 25.57 10.27 -6.08
N LEU A 569 24.68 9.32 -5.80
CA LEU A 569 25.06 7.93 -5.57
C LEU A 569 25.17 7.12 -6.87
N ASP A 570 24.43 7.50 -7.90
CA ASP A 570 24.23 6.65 -9.08
C ASP A 570 24.62 7.36 -10.39
N ILE A 571 24.23 8.61 -10.60
CA ILE A 571 24.24 9.22 -11.94
C ILE A 571 25.59 9.83 -12.27
N ALA A 572 25.98 10.90 -11.60
CA ALA A 572 27.18 11.68 -11.92
C ALA A 572 28.43 11.14 -11.20
N VAL A 573 28.67 9.83 -11.29
CA VAL A 573 29.79 9.13 -10.63
C VAL A 573 30.71 8.50 -11.68
N PRO A 574 32.03 8.79 -11.68
CA PRO A 574 32.77 9.65 -10.74
C PRO A 574 32.45 11.15 -10.86
N SER A 575 32.46 11.84 -9.71
CA SER A 575 32.24 13.30 -9.61
C SER A 575 33.55 14.05 -9.80
N ALA A 576 33.52 15.19 -10.48
CA ALA A 576 34.71 15.99 -10.75
C ALA A 576 35.26 16.74 -9.53
N ASN A 577 34.41 17.08 -8.57
CA ASN A 577 34.76 17.91 -7.40
C ASN A 577 34.55 17.22 -6.04
N HIS A 578 34.21 15.93 -6.03
CA HIS A 578 34.05 15.16 -4.79
C HIS A 578 34.53 13.71 -4.97
N LEU A 579 35.04 13.13 -3.88
CA LEU A 579 35.41 11.72 -3.83
C LEU A 579 34.18 10.82 -4.01
N ALA A 580 34.38 9.66 -4.64
CA ALA A 580 33.32 8.71 -4.89
C ALA A 580 32.55 8.37 -3.59
N PRO A 581 31.21 8.27 -3.63
CA PRO A 581 30.43 7.88 -2.47
C PRO A 581 30.89 6.50 -1.96
N THR A 582 30.93 6.32 -0.65
CA THR A 582 31.15 5.02 -0.01
C THR A 582 29.89 4.15 -0.09
N THR A 583 29.47 3.80 -1.30
CA THR A 583 28.60 2.63 -1.51
C THR A 583 29.50 1.40 -1.40
N GLY A 584 29.08 0.39 -0.63
CA GLY A 584 29.83 -0.84 -0.30
C GLY A 584 30.15 -1.77 -1.48
N GLU A 585 30.24 -1.24 -2.70
CA GLU A 585 30.80 -1.91 -3.88
C GLU A 585 32.33 -1.76 -3.83
N SER A 586 33.03 -2.84 -4.18
CA SER A 586 34.46 -3.09 -3.94
C SER A 586 35.37 -1.92 -4.33
N GLU A 587 36.30 -1.58 -3.43
CA GLU A 587 37.27 -0.48 -3.53
C GLU A 587 38.22 -0.56 -4.74
N GLN A 588 38.21 -1.64 -5.52
CA GLN A 588 39.21 -1.90 -6.57
C GLN A 588 38.90 -1.28 -7.94
N GLU A 589 37.70 -0.73 -8.18
CA GLU A 589 37.38 0.02 -9.42
C GLU A 589 37.39 1.56 -9.22
N LYS A 590 37.66 2.06 -8.01
CA LYS A 590 37.31 3.42 -7.58
C LYS A 590 38.22 4.57 -8.02
N GLU A 591 39.22 4.39 -8.90
CA GLU A 591 40.25 5.43 -9.08
C GLU A 591 40.70 5.81 -10.51
N ARG A 592 40.02 5.41 -11.59
CA ARG A 592 40.52 5.72 -12.97
C ARG A 592 39.48 6.11 -14.03
N GLY A 593 38.32 6.63 -13.64
CA GLY A 593 37.30 7.09 -14.59
C GLY A 593 37.38 8.59 -14.86
N ILE A 594 37.17 9.00 -16.10
CA ILE A 594 36.88 10.41 -16.45
C ILE A 594 35.62 10.83 -15.68
N ALA A 595 35.66 11.99 -15.03
CA ALA A 595 34.50 12.51 -14.31
C ALA A 595 33.33 12.77 -15.28
N VAL A 596 32.10 12.52 -14.83
CA VAL A 596 30.90 12.59 -15.67
C VAL A 596 29.93 13.71 -15.25
N GLY A 597 30.33 14.53 -14.28
CA GLY A 597 29.54 15.62 -13.75
C GLY A 597 30.11 16.21 -12.46
N TYR A 598 29.40 17.19 -11.92
CA TYR A 598 29.72 17.91 -10.71
C TYR A 598 28.54 17.85 -9.72
N HIS A 599 28.85 18.04 -8.44
CA HIS A 599 27.83 18.21 -7.42
C HIS A 599 28.04 19.45 -6.57
N ALA A 600 26.97 19.91 -5.93
CA ALA A 600 27.02 21.00 -4.95
C ALA A 600 25.87 20.87 -3.94
N GLU A 601 25.98 21.53 -2.78
CA GLU A 601 24.98 21.52 -1.71
C GLU A 601 24.41 22.92 -1.44
N THR A 602 25.24 23.97 -1.51
CA THR A 602 24.85 25.35 -1.16
C THR A 602 24.88 26.30 -2.36
N VAL A 603 24.22 27.45 -2.22
CA VAL A 603 24.19 28.49 -3.27
C VAL A 603 25.61 28.91 -3.66
N GLU A 604 26.50 29.05 -2.67
CA GLU A 604 27.89 29.41 -2.84
C GLU A 604 28.63 28.35 -3.66
N GLU A 605 28.53 27.08 -3.26
CA GLU A 605 29.21 25.99 -3.95
C GLU A 605 28.70 25.80 -5.38
N PHE A 606 27.38 25.90 -5.61
CA PHE A 606 26.81 25.85 -6.95
C PHE A 606 27.36 26.98 -7.84
N ALA A 607 27.47 28.20 -7.31
CA ALA A 607 27.99 29.34 -8.06
C ALA A 607 29.49 29.19 -8.36
N ASP A 608 30.29 28.79 -7.37
CA ASP A 608 31.74 28.58 -7.52
C ASP A 608 32.03 27.46 -8.54
N VAL A 609 31.28 26.36 -8.49
CA VAL A 609 31.41 25.26 -9.46
C VAL A 609 30.99 25.69 -10.86
N LEU A 610 29.91 26.47 -11.02
CA LEU A 610 29.52 27.01 -12.33
C LEU A 610 30.61 27.93 -12.91
N ALA A 611 31.19 28.82 -12.10
CA ALA A 611 32.30 29.65 -12.52
C ALA A 611 33.47 28.80 -13.02
N GLY A 612 33.86 27.76 -12.25
CA GLY A 612 34.92 26.84 -12.63
C GLY A 612 34.62 26.04 -13.90
N ILE A 613 33.37 25.63 -14.13
CA ILE A 613 32.96 24.96 -15.38
C ILE A 613 33.15 25.91 -16.58
N PHE A 614 32.75 27.17 -16.47
CA PHE A 614 32.89 28.15 -17.56
C PHE A 614 34.35 28.53 -17.82
N ASP A 615 35.16 28.63 -16.78
CA ASP A 615 36.61 28.84 -16.92
C ASP A 615 37.24 27.64 -17.65
N LEU A 616 36.89 26.41 -17.26
CA LEU A 616 37.38 25.20 -17.90
C LEU A 616 36.92 25.08 -19.36
N GLN A 617 35.68 25.46 -19.68
CA GLN A 617 35.20 25.52 -21.07
C GLN A 617 36.02 26.49 -21.92
N THR A 618 36.56 27.54 -21.31
CA THR A 618 37.35 28.56 -22.00
C THR A 618 38.81 28.14 -22.13
N SER A 619 39.42 27.63 -21.06
CA SER A 619 40.84 27.29 -21.01
C SER A 619 41.15 25.91 -21.57
N GLU A 620 40.27 24.91 -21.36
CA GLU A 620 40.51 23.50 -21.69
C GLU A 620 39.23 22.84 -22.30
N PRO A 621 38.73 23.31 -23.46
CA PRO A 621 37.48 22.83 -24.06
C PRO A 621 37.49 21.34 -24.41
N GLU A 622 38.67 20.77 -24.68
CA GLU A 622 38.85 19.34 -24.96
C GLU A 622 38.49 18.48 -23.74
N LYS A 623 38.93 18.88 -22.53
CA LYS A 623 38.58 18.18 -21.29
C LYS A 623 37.08 18.20 -21.01
N VAL A 624 36.42 19.31 -21.31
CA VAL A 624 34.96 19.40 -21.16
C VAL A 624 34.25 18.49 -22.17
N THR A 625 34.74 18.44 -23.40
CA THR A 625 34.22 17.56 -24.45
C THR A 625 34.39 16.08 -24.08
N GLU A 626 35.55 15.72 -23.52
CA GLU A 626 35.84 14.38 -23.00
C GLU A 626 34.87 14.01 -21.86
N MET A 627 34.67 14.90 -20.87
CA MET A 627 33.68 14.72 -19.80
C MET A 627 32.27 14.51 -20.34
N ARG A 628 31.84 15.31 -21.32
CA ARG A 628 30.51 15.16 -21.96
C ARG A 628 30.38 13.81 -22.68
N GLY A 629 31.44 13.38 -23.37
CA GLY A 629 31.50 12.06 -24.02
C GLY A 629 31.36 10.92 -23.02
N ALA A 630 32.13 10.96 -21.93
CA ALA A 630 32.07 9.99 -20.85
C ALA A 630 30.68 9.96 -20.18
N ALA A 631 30.11 11.14 -19.91
CA ALA A 631 28.78 11.27 -19.34
C ALA A 631 27.71 10.67 -20.26
N ARG A 632 27.73 10.98 -21.56
CA ARG A 632 26.79 10.41 -22.54
C ARG A 632 26.93 8.89 -22.63
N ALA A 633 28.16 8.38 -22.71
CA ALA A 633 28.41 6.94 -22.77
C ALA A 633 27.83 6.22 -21.54
N ARG A 634 28.03 6.78 -20.35
CA ARG A 634 27.43 6.28 -19.10
C ARG A 634 25.90 6.32 -19.14
N ALA A 635 25.32 7.43 -19.63
CA ALA A 635 23.87 7.55 -19.74
C ALA A 635 23.26 6.45 -20.61
N GLN A 636 23.93 6.11 -21.71
CA GLN A 636 23.48 5.06 -22.63
C GLN A 636 23.71 3.65 -22.05
N SER A 637 24.89 3.37 -21.48
CA SER A 637 25.25 2.03 -21.04
C SER A 637 24.64 1.61 -19.70
N VAL A 638 24.38 2.56 -18.79
CA VAL A 638 23.90 2.25 -17.43
C VAL A 638 22.40 2.50 -17.29
N PHE A 639 21.88 3.53 -17.96
CA PHE A 639 20.49 3.99 -17.81
C PHE A 639 19.65 3.82 -19.08
N GLY A 640 20.22 3.23 -20.15
CA GLY A 640 19.50 2.95 -21.38
C GLY A 640 18.47 1.83 -21.25
N ARG A 641 17.67 1.66 -22.30
CA ARG A 641 16.64 0.62 -22.41
C ARG A 641 17.21 -0.79 -22.21
N GLU A 642 18.31 -1.11 -22.88
CA GLU A 642 18.95 -2.43 -22.83
C GLU A 642 19.38 -2.77 -21.40
N ALA A 643 20.12 -1.87 -20.76
CA ALA A 643 20.54 -2.00 -19.37
C ALA A 643 19.36 -2.20 -18.40
N PHE A 644 18.26 -1.46 -18.60
CA PHE A 644 17.03 -1.68 -17.83
C PHE A 644 16.46 -3.08 -18.05
N THR A 645 16.32 -3.54 -19.30
CA THR A 645 15.73 -4.85 -19.58
C THR A 645 16.58 -6.01 -19.06
N GLU A 646 17.91 -5.91 -19.15
CA GLU A 646 18.83 -6.90 -18.59
C GLU A 646 18.75 -6.94 -17.06
N ALA A 647 18.76 -5.78 -16.41
CA ALA A 647 18.63 -5.68 -14.95
C ALA A 647 17.24 -6.12 -14.47
N TRP A 648 16.18 -5.78 -15.20
CA TRP A 648 14.82 -6.24 -14.95
C TRP A 648 14.74 -7.76 -15.01
N GLN A 649 15.33 -8.36 -16.04
CA GLN A 649 15.39 -9.82 -16.18
C GLN A 649 16.19 -10.47 -15.06
N ARG A 650 17.39 -9.96 -14.78
CA ARG A 650 18.31 -10.57 -13.80
C ARG A 650 17.81 -10.42 -12.37
N GLU A 651 17.38 -9.21 -11.99
CA GLU A 651 17.11 -8.87 -10.59
C GLU A 651 15.64 -8.99 -10.19
N LEU A 652 14.70 -8.89 -11.14
CA LEU A 652 13.26 -8.95 -10.85
C LEU A 652 12.59 -10.20 -11.44
N TRP A 653 12.54 -10.32 -12.77
CA TRP A 653 11.74 -11.38 -13.42
C TRP A 653 12.35 -12.76 -13.25
N GLY A 654 13.64 -12.95 -13.51
CA GLY A 654 14.31 -14.25 -13.41
C GLY A 654 14.20 -14.87 -12.02
N LYS A 655 14.28 -14.04 -10.96
CA LYS A 655 14.06 -14.47 -9.57
C LYS A 655 12.62 -14.94 -9.31
N LEU A 656 11.63 -14.36 -9.99
CA LEU A 656 10.24 -14.83 -9.95
C LEU A 656 10.01 -16.08 -10.81
N GLU A 657 10.65 -16.16 -11.97
CA GLU A 657 10.43 -17.22 -12.96
C GLU A 657 10.84 -18.58 -12.42
N VAL A 658 11.98 -18.67 -11.72
CA VAL A 658 12.41 -19.89 -11.02
C VAL A 658 11.29 -20.41 -10.11
N LYS A 659 10.60 -19.50 -9.41
CA LYS A 659 9.48 -19.86 -8.53
C LYS A 659 8.23 -20.31 -9.28
N LEU A 660 7.99 -19.79 -10.48
CA LEU A 660 6.88 -20.22 -11.34
C LEU A 660 7.15 -21.62 -11.91
N GLN A 661 8.38 -21.87 -12.38
CA GLN A 661 8.81 -23.16 -12.91
C GLN A 661 8.80 -24.26 -11.84
N CYS A 662 9.26 -23.98 -10.61
CA CYS A 662 9.14 -24.96 -9.51
C CYS A 662 7.67 -25.36 -9.23
N LYS A 663 6.72 -24.42 -9.35
CA LYS A 663 5.29 -24.70 -9.14
C LYS A 663 4.67 -25.49 -10.29
N SER A 664 5.09 -25.28 -11.54
CA SER A 664 4.58 -26.06 -12.67
C SER A 664 5.03 -27.51 -12.55
N THR A 665 6.30 -27.76 -12.25
CA THR A 665 6.85 -29.12 -12.07
C THR A 665 6.15 -29.88 -10.95
N THR A 666 5.87 -29.22 -9.81
CA THR A 666 5.11 -29.86 -8.72
C THR A 666 3.67 -30.20 -9.12
N LYS A 667 3.02 -29.35 -9.93
CA LYS A 667 1.65 -29.62 -10.42
C LYS A 667 1.61 -30.79 -11.40
N VAL A 668 2.57 -30.87 -12.32
CA VAL A 668 2.69 -31.98 -13.28
C VAL A 668 2.89 -33.30 -12.53
N GLN A 669 3.83 -33.35 -11.59
CA GLN A 669 4.07 -34.54 -10.77
C GLN A 669 2.85 -34.94 -9.91
N GLN A 670 2.07 -33.97 -9.42
CA GLN A 670 0.83 -34.26 -8.67
C GLN A 670 -0.31 -34.74 -9.57
N GLN A 671 -0.32 -34.35 -10.84
CA GLN A 671 -1.31 -34.79 -11.80
C GLN A 671 -0.98 -36.20 -12.31
N GLU A 672 0.29 -36.47 -12.62
CA GLU A 672 0.78 -37.82 -12.96
C GLU A 672 0.50 -38.82 -11.82
N LYS A 673 0.71 -38.43 -10.55
CA LYS A 673 0.35 -39.25 -9.37
C LYS A 673 -1.15 -39.45 -9.13
N LYS A 674 -2.01 -38.67 -9.78
CA LYS A 674 -3.47 -38.83 -9.72
C LYS A 674 -4.01 -39.63 -10.90
N GLU A 675 -3.27 -39.65 -12.00
CA GLU A 675 -3.57 -40.44 -13.20
C GLU A 675 -3.04 -41.88 -13.07
N GLN A 676 -1.93 -42.07 -12.33
CA GLN A 676 -1.52 -43.36 -11.74
C GLN A 676 -2.40 -43.73 -10.56
#